data_AF-A0A9X8Y841-F1
#
_entry.id   AF-A0A9X8Y841-F1
#
_cell.length_a   1.000
_cell.length_b   1.000
_cell.length_c   1.000
_cell.angle_alpha   90.00
_cell.angle_beta   90.00
_cell.angle_gamma   90.00
#
_symmetry.space_group_name_H-M   'P 1'
#
loop_
_entity.id
_entity.type
_entity.pdbx_description
1 polymer ?
#
loop_
_entity_poly.entity_id
_entity_poly.type
_entity_poly.pdbx_seq_one_letter_code
_entity_poly.pdbx_strand_id
1 'polypeptide(L)'
;MSARNPGRMAALVLAAALALGACAGEEAAPKGEAPSLAAPAPGYSQEKPAPSAPEAPSYQPEVPDVAQLLRQSRRRNPDTVGWLYIPDTAINEPVLQTSDNDYYRFHDGEKNYRESGSVFVDYECTLGDGRGGTFSQNTILYGHNLGNPRGVKDDPQGERFAQLMHFTDETFAGRHPYFFFITEQGVQTYEIFAVAYLDANTEPVSYILPEYPAAAFSLLIEDMKRRSLYDYGVPVGGEDKVMTLSCCSHKYGSEKENPYQRFVVMGRLMEDGQPRQETAHLRRNGQPKEPDFTKYSTEITPDERIAALNWQNLGGGQMAEDFDALFKTLEENYPYLQSLEQRLGMTRQELYQKLRPQIAATGSDGDFYTGLHDLLTGTFKGLGGLRLEDDPYRFPELAGEYQARAGESRLISQLSALYNSAQARESYQKLGEPYGLIDTYRSVYSQMQYTKTSWDYRPAPARPQNPALPQNLRSNGNVQAGLYEDGRIAYIRIPDLSEERIGPDREFLLDFYRQAAGAQSVILDLCGSTGDSREYVDGLLLAPNIREPLTLRYWQLSRAGEQNSKFFDFSDPAWRPVSELPRLFWPGGGIGGFTHARLLERRVEPAGPGPGGRLYLLTDGRGERAARYAATMMKNGGLATLIGTCPASGGLEEEPAALALPQSGWIVRYSADYTLLPNGSCSNLSGARPDVAVDPAKETPLAACLRVISEGGGGFPQ
;
A
#
# COMPACT_ATOMS: atom_id res chain seq x y z
N MET A 1 -24.69 -59.81 30.17
CA MET A 1 -25.08 -60.87 29.20
C MET A 1 -25.53 -60.14 27.94
N SER A 2 -24.78 -60.18 26.84
CA SER A 2 -24.70 -61.27 25.84
C SER A 2 -25.90 -61.27 24.88
N ALA A 3 -25.78 -61.26 23.54
CA ALA A 3 -24.64 -61.06 22.63
C ALA A 3 -25.13 -60.97 21.14
N ARG A 4 -24.19 -60.76 20.19
CA ARG A 4 -24.24 -60.94 18.71
C ARG A 4 -24.63 -59.68 17.90
N ASN A 5 -23.76 -58.90 17.25
CA ASN A 5 -22.47 -59.15 16.55
C ASN A 5 -22.58 -60.23 15.44
N PRO A 6 -21.84 -60.17 14.30
CA PRO A 6 -21.14 -59.08 13.58
C PRO A 6 -21.56 -59.04 12.06
N GLY A 7 -20.93 -58.36 11.08
CA GLY A 7 -19.94 -57.28 11.06
C GLY A 7 -19.15 -57.16 9.73
N ARG A 8 -18.37 -56.08 9.63
CA ARG A 8 -17.02 -55.95 9.02
C ARG A 8 -16.74 -56.16 7.50
N MET A 9 -16.30 -55.04 6.90
CA MET A 9 -14.93 -54.79 6.36
C MET A 9 -14.62 -54.81 4.85
N ALA A 10 -13.87 -53.76 4.47
CA ALA A 10 -12.76 -53.65 3.50
C ALA A 10 -13.02 -54.03 2.02
N ALA A 11 -12.83 -53.16 1.01
CA ALA A 11 -11.70 -52.26 0.64
C ALA A 11 -10.61 -52.95 -0.22
N LEU A 12 -9.98 -52.16 -1.11
CA LEU A 12 -8.88 -52.51 -2.06
C LEU A 12 -9.27 -53.44 -3.26
N VAL A 13 -8.67 -53.35 -4.46
CA VAL A 13 -7.90 -52.28 -5.16
C VAL A 13 -7.69 -52.63 -6.66
N LEU A 14 -7.11 -51.69 -7.43
CA LEU A 14 -6.44 -51.81 -8.74
C LEU A 14 -7.25 -51.89 -10.05
N ALA A 15 -6.64 -51.29 -11.07
CA ALA A 15 -7.08 -51.23 -12.47
C ALA A 15 -6.38 -52.29 -13.34
N ALA A 16 -6.92 -52.53 -14.54
CA ALA A 16 -6.19 -53.07 -15.69
C ALA A 16 -6.81 -52.55 -17.01
N ALA A 17 -5.98 -52.41 -18.04
CA ALA A 17 -6.32 -51.75 -19.31
C ALA A 17 -6.24 -52.73 -20.51
N LEU A 18 -6.34 -52.16 -21.73
CA LEU A 18 -5.97 -52.70 -23.05
C LEU A 18 -6.99 -53.57 -23.81
N ALA A 19 -7.41 -53.06 -24.98
CA ALA A 19 -7.10 -53.70 -26.27
C ALA A 19 -7.13 -52.65 -27.41
N LEU A 20 -6.19 -52.76 -28.37
CA LEU A 20 -6.10 -51.91 -29.56
C LEU A 20 -6.79 -52.57 -30.78
N GLY A 21 -7.04 -51.80 -31.84
CA GLY A 21 -7.39 -52.34 -33.17
C GLY A 21 -7.59 -51.26 -34.23
N ALA A 22 -6.53 -50.94 -35.00
CA ALA A 22 -6.56 -49.98 -36.10
C ALA A 22 -6.63 -50.67 -37.47
N CYS A 23 -7.07 -49.94 -38.51
CA CYS A 23 -6.73 -50.03 -39.95
C CYS A 23 -7.67 -49.07 -40.73
N ALA A 24 -7.38 -48.50 -41.90
CA ALA A 24 -6.15 -48.06 -42.60
C ALA A 24 -6.61 -47.38 -43.92
N GLY A 25 -5.85 -46.45 -44.52
CA GLY A 25 -6.18 -45.89 -45.85
C GLY A 25 -5.49 -44.55 -46.19
N GLU A 26 -4.59 -44.58 -47.17
CA GLU A 26 -3.75 -43.48 -47.71
C GLU A 26 -4.56 -42.51 -48.64
N GLU A 27 -4.06 -41.42 -49.26
CA GLU A 27 -2.69 -41.16 -49.79
C GLU A 27 -2.40 -39.66 -50.15
N ALA A 28 -1.12 -39.27 -50.01
CA ALA A 28 -0.29 -38.23 -50.69
C ALA A 28 -0.72 -36.75 -50.98
N ALA A 29 0.29 -35.85 -50.86
CA ALA A 29 0.37 -34.45 -51.35
C ALA A 29 1.37 -34.34 -52.54
N PRO A 30 1.72 -33.17 -53.19
CA PRO A 30 2.52 -32.09 -52.53
C PRO A 30 2.57 -30.63 -53.12
N LYS A 31 3.13 -29.69 -52.33
CA LYS A 31 4.05 -28.53 -52.65
C LYS A 31 3.62 -27.28 -53.48
N GLY A 32 4.04 -26.09 -53.00
CA GLY A 32 4.29 -24.92 -53.87
C GLY A 32 4.49 -23.55 -53.17
N GLU A 33 5.66 -22.93 -53.36
CA GLU A 33 6.12 -21.63 -52.82
C GLU A 33 7.10 -20.99 -53.83
N ALA A 34 7.41 -19.68 -53.90
CA ALA A 34 6.79 -18.39 -53.51
C ALA A 34 7.59 -17.28 -54.27
N PRO A 35 7.10 -16.03 -54.49
CA PRO A 35 7.64 -14.89 -53.69
C PRO A 35 6.78 -13.59 -53.65
N SER A 36 7.34 -12.55 -53.02
CA SER A 36 6.83 -11.16 -52.89
C SER A 36 7.41 -10.20 -53.96
N LEU A 37 6.67 -9.13 -54.35
CA LEU A 37 7.15 -7.72 -54.40
C LEU A 37 6.16 -6.70 -55.07
N ALA A 38 6.14 -5.48 -54.50
CA ALA A 38 5.86 -4.16 -55.09
C ALA A 38 4.42 -3.72 -55.52
N ALA A 39 4.09 -2.47 -55.18
CA ALA A 39 2.98 -1.65 -55.70
C ALA A 39 3.47 -0.72 -56.84
N PRO A 40 2.61 -0.05 -57.65
CA PRO A 40 1.95 1.19 -57.21
C PRO A 40 0.52 1.46 -57.77
N ALA A 41 -0.07 2.59 -57.36
CA ALA A 41 -1.35 3.18 -57.79
C ALA A 41 -1.27 3.85 -59.21
N PRO A 42 -2.25 4.62 -59.79
CA PRO A 42 -3.42 5.32 -59.19
C PRO A 42 -4.76 5.27 -60.01
N GLY A 43 -5.82 5.95 -59.55
CA GLY A 43 -6.97 6.27 -60.43
C GLY A 43 -8.32 6.58 -59.78
N TYR A 44 -8.50 7.82 -59.29
CA TYR A 44 -9.72 8.41 -58.73
C TYR A 44 -11.08 8.04 -59.37
N SER A 45 -12.10 7.96 -58.52
CA SER A 45 -13.38 8.65 -58.74
C SER A 45 -13.88 9.19 -57.40
N GLN A 46 -14.11 10.51 -57.32
CA GLN A 46 -14.60 11.17 -56.11
C GLN A 46 -16.13 11.16 -56.10
N GLU A 47 -16.75 10.60 -55.07
CA GLU A 47 -18.09 11.04 -54.66
C GLU A 47 -17.98 12.16 -53.63
N LYS A 48 -18.84 13.16 -53.81
CA LYS A 48 -18.86 14.40 -53.04
C LYS A 48 -19.51 14.15 -51.68
N PRO A 49 -18.89 14.51 -50.54
CA PRO A 49 -19.53 14.39 -49.24
C PRO A 49 -20.83 15.20 -49.20
N ALA A 50 -21.89 14.60 -48.66
CA ALA A 50 -23.03 15.37 -48.18
C ALA A 50 -22.56 16.28 -47.02
N PRO A 51 -23.14 17.48 -46.85
CA PRO A 51 -22.76 18.34 -45.73
C PRO A 51 -23.08 17.62 -44.42
N SER A 52 -22.11 17.56 -43.51
CA SER A 52 -22.32 17.09 -42.15
C SER A 52 -23.45 17.89 -41.51
N ALA A 53 -24.35 17.20 -40.81
CA ALA A 53 -25.27 17.86 -39.90
C ALA A 53 -24.44 18.69 -38.89
N PRO A 54 -24.90 19.88 -38.48
CA PRO A 54 -24.20 20.63 -37.45
C PRO A 54 -24.06 19.77 -36.19
N GLU A 55 -22.83 19.66 -35.69
CA GLU A 55 -22.57 18.99 -34.41
C GLU A 55 -23.45 19.65 -33.36
N ALA A 56 -24.28 18.85 -32.68
CA ALA A 56 -25.09 19.35 -31.58
C ALA A 56 -24.14 19.90 -30.50
N PRO A 57 -24.40 21.09 -29.93
CA PRO A 57 -23.52 21.65 -28.91
C PRO A 57 -23.44 20.69 -27.72
N SER A 58 -22.25 20.15 -27.47
CA SER A 58 -21.95 19.33 -26.30
C SER A 58 -22.32 20.11 -25.03
N TYR A 59 -23.09 19.48 -24.13
CA TYR A 59 -23.51 20.11 -22.88
C TYR A 59 -22.29 20.53 -22.06
N GLN A 60 -22.26 21.79 -21.62
CA GLN A 60 -21.21 22.33 -20.76
C GLN A 60 -21.82 22.62 -19.39
N PRO A 61 -21.74 21.67 -18.43
CA PRO A 61 -22.24 21.90 -17.07
C PRO A 61 -21.47 23.04 -16.39
N GLU A 62 -22.19 23.90 -15.67
CA GLU A 62 -21.58 25.00 -14.90
C GLU A 62 -20.89 24.43 -13.65
N VAL A 63 -19.60 24.13 -13.79
CA VAL A 63 -18.75 23.69 -12.68
C VAL A 63 -18.20 24.94 -11.96
N PRO A 64 -18.37 25.07 -10.64
CA PRO A 64 -17.91 26.25 -9.91
C PRO A 64 -16.38 26.37 -9.93
N ASP A 65 -15.85 27.58 -10.10
CA ASP A 65 -14.42 27.85 -9.88
C ASP A 65 -14.10 27.80 -8.38
N VAL A 66 -13.92 26.59 -7.89
CA VAL A 66 -13.48 26.28 -6.54
C VAL A 66 -11.96 26.39 -6.40
N ALA A 67 -11.19 26.81 -7.41
CA ALA A 67 -9.72 26.75 -7.33
C ALA A 67 -9.19 27.62 -6.18
N GLN A 68 -9.83 28.74 -5.86
CA GLN A 68 -9.52 29.51 -4.66
C GLN A 68 -9.93 28.79 -3.36
N LEU A 69 -11.12 28.20 -3.32
CA LEU A 69 -11.65 27.49 -2.14
C LEU A 69 -10.84 26.21 -1.83
N LEU A 70 -10.50 25.42 -2.85
CA LEU A 70 -9.61 24.27 -2.78
C LEU A 70 -8.23 24.67 -2.23
N ARG A 71 -7.61 25.73 -2.78
CA ARG A 71 -6.36 26.28 -2.23
C ARG A 71 -6.51 26.74 -0.77
N GLN A 72 -7.64 27.35 -0.39
CA GLN A 72 -7.90 27.77 1.00
C GLN A 72 -8.11 26.58 1.94
N SER A 73 -8.86 25.56 1.53
CA SER A 73 -9.04 24.32 2.31
C SER A 73 -7.74 23.55 2.44
N ARG A 74 -6.95 23.39 1.37
CA ARG A 74 -5.62 22.76 1.41
C ARG A 74 -4.61 23.52 2.28
N ARG A 75 -4.71 24.85 2.34
CA ARG A 75 -3.92 25.69 3.26
C ARG A 75 -4.31 25.52 4.74
N ARG A 76 -5.59 25.28 5.03
CA ARG A 76 -6.10 25.01 6.39
C ARG A 76 -5.80 23.56 6.81
N ASN A 77 -5.95 22.63 5.89
CA ASN A 77 -5.75 21.21 6.08
C ASN A 77 -5.05 20.59 4.86
N PRO A 78 -3.74 20.32 4.93
CA PRO A 78 -2.95 19.75 3.84
C PRO A 78 -3.39 18.36 3.38
N ASP A 79 -4.23 17.68 4.16
CA ASP A 79 -4.86 16.41 3.78
C ASP A 79 -5.98 16.61 2.75
N THR A 80 -6.31 17.86 2.38
CA THR A 80 -7.22 18.15 1.26
C THR A 80 -6.57 17.74 -0.06
N VAL A 81 -7.19 16.78 -0.74
CA VAL A 81 -6.71 16.17 -1.99
C VAL A 81 -7.49 16.63 -3.23
N GLY A 82 -8.73 17.10 -3.04
CA GLY A 82 -9.56 17.61 -4.12
C GLY A 82 -10.85 18.23 -3.61
N TRP A 83 -11.82 18.39 -4.49
CA TRP A 83 -13.13 18.96 -4.20
C TRP A 83 -14.20 18.18 -4.97
N LEU A 84 -15.22 17.69 -4.28
CA LEU A 84 -16.33 16.98 -4.91
C LEU A 84 -17.49 17.94 -5.14
N TYR A 85 -18.03 17.92 -6.35
CA TYR A 85 -19.18 18.72 -6.74
C TYR A 85 -20.22 17.87 -7.48
N ILE A 86 -21.47 17.93 -7.01
CA ILE A 86 -22.64 17.38 -7.68
C ILE A 86 -23.67 18.52 -7.85
N PRO A 87 -24.06 18.90 -9.09
CA PRO A 87 -25.01 19.98 -9.32
C PRO A 87 -26.36 19.74 -8.64
N ASP A 88 -27.08 20.83 -8.35
CA ASP A 88 -28.35 20.88 -7.62
C ASP A 88 -28.35 20.13 -6.26
N THR A 89 -27.18 19.92 -5.64
CA THR A 89 -27.03 19.40 -4.26
C THR A 89 -26.15 20.30 -3.39
N ALA A 90 -26.13 20.02 -2.08
CA ALA A 90 -25.18 20.57 -1.11
C ALA A 90 -23.80 19.90 -1.14
N ILE A 91 -23.57 18.88 -2.00
CA ILE A 91 -22.27 18.23 -2.19
C ILE A 91 -21.42 19.16 -3.08
N ASN A 92 -20.76 20.11 -2.43
CA ASN A 92 -19.87 21.09 -3.03
C ASN A 92 -18.78 21.44 -2.00
N GLU A 93 -17.87 20.49 -1.75
CA GLU A 93 -17.02 20.52 -0.56
C GLU A 93 -15.63 19.86 -0.75
N PRO A 94 -14.63 20.22 0.09
CA PRO A 94 -13.30 19.62 0.01
C PRO A 94 -13.31 18.14 0.40
N VAL A 95 -12.50 17.37 -0.32
CA VAL A 95 -12.27 15.94 -0.10
C VAL A 95 -10.90 15.75 0.53
N LEU A 96 -10.84 14.89 1.55
CA LEU A 96 -9.67 14.71 2.41
C LEU A 96 -9.09 13.29 2.26
N GLN A 97 -7.81 13.09 2.58
CA GLN A 97 -7.19 11.75 2.63
C GLN A 97 -6.11 11.70 3.71
N THR A 98 -6.05 10.58 4.44
CA THR A 98 -5.09 10.33 5.53
C THR A 98 -4.59 8.89 5.46
N SER A 99 -3.82 8.43 6.44
CA SER A 99 -3.25 7.08 6.52
C SER A 99 -4.23 5.99 6.98
N ASP A 100 -5.51 6.28 7.05
CA ASP A 100 -6.57 5.41 7.58
C ASP A 100 -7.96 5.91 7.11
N ASN A 101 -8.97 5.05 7.23
CA ASN A 101 -10.36 5.36 6.86
C ASN A 101 -11.24 5.80 8.05
N ASP A 102 -10.68 6.02 9.24
CA ASP A 102 -11.43 6.32 10.47
C ASP A 102 -11.35 7.79 10.90
N TYR A 103 -10.24 8.48 10.62
CA TYR A 103 -10.02 9.84 11.13
C TYR A 103 -11.04 10.84 10.58
N TYR A 104 -11.18 10.96 9.26
CA TYR A 104 -12.12 11.91 8.64
C TYR A 104 -13.59 11.48 8.68
N ARG A 105 -13.86 10.26 9.16
CA ARG A 105 -15.21 9.84 9.54
C ARG A 105 -15.76 10.66 10.71
N PHE A 106 -14.92 11.18 11.60
CA PHE A 106 -15.37 11.98 12.76
C PHE A 106 -14.71 13.36 12.88
N HIS A 107 -14.06 13.83 11.81
CA HIS A 107 -13.41 15.15 11.79
C HIS A 107 -13.83 15.96 10.55
N ASP A 108 -14.00 17.27 10.74
CA ASP A 108 -14.27 18.21 9.66
C ASP A 108 -13.01 18.57 8.86
N GLY A 109 -13.19 19.37 7.80
CA GLY A 109 -12.10 19.86 6.96
C GLY A 109 -11.06 20.73 7.67
N GLU A 110 -11.30 21.16 8.91
CA GLU A 110 -10.37 21.91 9.76
C GLU A 110 -9.80 21.05 10.91
N LYS A 111 -10.02 19.72 10.86
CA LYS A 111 -9.60 18.73 11.86
C LYS A 111 -10.28 18.87 13.23
N ASN A 112 -11.40 19.57 13.32
CA ASN A 112 -12.22 19.58 14.53
C ASN A 112 -13.08 18.32 14.57
N TYR A 113 -13.34 17.79 15.77
CA TYR A 113 -14.31 16.69 15.92
C TYR A 113 -15.70 17.15 15.45
N ARG A 114 -16.25 16.45 14.47
CA ARG A 114 -17.61 16.63 13.97
C ARG A 114 -18.15 15.26 13.60
N GLU A 115 -19.24 14.86 14.25
CA GLU A 115 -19.84 13.53 14.09
C GLU A 115 -20.35 13.26 12.65
N SER A 116 -20.64 14.30 11.87
CA SER A 116 -20.93 14.20 10.43
C SER A 116 -19.68 14.02 9.55
N GLY A 117 -18.49 13.91 10.15
CA GLY A 117 -17.21 13.76 9.47
C GLY A 117 -16.92 14.80 8.38
N SER A 118 -16.23 14.34 7.36
CA SER A 118 -16.03 15.00 6.06
C SER A 118 -16.22 13.99 4.93
N VAL A 119 -16.14 14.45 3.68
CA VAL A 119 -15.92 13.56 2.55
C VAL A 119 -14.43 13.20 2.50
N PHE A 120 -14.11 11.92 2.41
CA PHE A 120 -12.72 11.46 2.35
C PHE A 120 -12.52 10.32 1.35
N VAL A 121 -11.34 10.30 0.74
CA VAL A 121 -10.88 9.21 -0.14
C VAL A 121 -10.30 8.09 0.70
N ASP A 122 -10.46 6.84 0.24
CA ASP A 122 -9.84 5.66 0.84
C ASP A 122 -8.32 5.82 0.95
N TYR A 123 -7.72 5.45 2.09
CA TYR A 123 -6.29 5.59 2.32
C TYR A 123 -5.41 4.79 1.33
N GLU A 124 -5.95 3.74 0.68
CA GLU A 124 -5.24 2.92 -0.31
C GLU A 124 -5.33 3.47 -1.74
N CYS A 125 -6.26 4.40 -2.01
CA CYS A 125 -6.42 5.00 -3.33
C CYS A 125 -5.25 5.95 -3.67
N THR A 126 -4.62 5.76 -4.83
CA THR A 126 -3.76 6.79 -5.40
C THR A 126 -4.62 7.83 -6.12
N LEU A 127 -4.41 9.10 -5.82
CA LEU A 127 -5.01 10.22 -6.54
C LEU A 127 -3.96 10.83 -7.46
N GLY A 128 -4.35 11.25 -8.66
CA GLY A 128 -3.48 12.02 -9.52
C GLY A 128 -3.11 13.34 -8.86
N ASP A 129 -1.92 13.45 -8.28
CA ASP A 129 -1.45 14.60 -7.50
C ASP A 129 -0.65 15.62 -8.34
N GLY A 130 -0.51 15.34 -9.64
CA GLY A 130 0.28 16.15 -10.58
C GLY A 130 1.77 15.83 -10.57
N ARG A 131 2.19 14.72 -9.93
CA ARG A 131 3.59 14.28 -9.82
C ARG A 131 3.85 12.90 -10.42
N GLY A 132 3.09 12.53 -11.45
CA GLY A 132 3.25 11.27 -12.19
C GLY A 132 2.44 10.09 -11.65
N GLY A 133 1.82 10.20 -10.47
CA GLY A 133 0.84 9.22 -10.02
C GLY A 133 -0.40 9.22 -10.91
N THR A 134 -0.84 8.04 -11.37
CA THR A 134 -2.16 7.90 -11.99
C THR A 134 -3.23 7.72 -10.91
N PHE A 135 -4.45 8.21 -11.15
CA PHE A 135 -5.59 7.85 -10.32
C PHE A 135 -5.75 6.33 -10.25
N SER A 136 -6.13 5.80 -9.10
CA SER A 136 -6.47 4.39 -8.97
C SER A 136 -7.59 3.97 -9.92
N GLN A 137 -7.58 2.71 -10.36
CA GLN A 137 -8.60 2.19 -11.28
C GLN A 137 -10.02 2.41 -10.75
N ASN A 138 -10.21 2.30 -9.43
CA ASN A 138 -11.39 2.76 -8.72
C ASN A 138 -10.99 3.73 -7.60
N THR A 139 -11.34 5.01 -7.75
CA THR A 139 -11.15 5.99 -6.68
C THR A 139 -12.37 5.99 -5.76
N ILE A 140 -12.20 5.61 -4.50
CA ILE A 140 -13.32 5.42 -3.56
C ILE A 140 -13.41 6.60 -2.59
N LEU A 141 -14.58 7.24 -2.52
CA LEU A 141 -14.90 8.32 -1.60
C LEU A 141 -16.00 7.89 -0.63
N TYR A 142 -15.79 8.16 0.65
CA TYR A 142 -16.73 7.90 1.74
C TYR A 142 -17.27 9.20 2.33
N GLY A 143 -18.49 9.12 2.86
CA GLY A 143 -19.11 10.18 3.65
C GLY A 143 -20.39 9.70 4.33
N HIS A 144 -20.83 10.42 5.36
CA HIS A 144 -22.02 10.02 6.12
C HIS A 144 -23.33 10.42 5.43
N ASN A 145 -24.30 9.53 5.49
CA ASN A 145 -25.70 9.80 5.20
C ASN A 145 -26.41 10.18 6.52
N LEU A 146 -26.37 11.47 6.88
CA LEU A 146 -27.11 12.00 8.03
C LEU A 146 -28.29 12.85 7.56
N GLY A 147 -29.52 12.39 7.82
CA GLY A 147 -30.72 13.15 7.55
C GLY A 147 -30.90 14.39 8.43
N ASN A 148 -31.78 15.30 7.99
CA ASN A 148 -31.99 16.60 8.60
C ASN A 148 -33.50 16.88 8.84
N PRO A 149 -34.00 16.88 10.11
CA PRO A 149 -33.24 16.71 11.34
C PRO A 149 -32.65 15.30 11.50
N ARG A 150 -31.63 15.17 12.34
CA ARG A 150 -30.96 13.90 12.58
C ARG A 150 -31.94 12.79 12.96
N GLY A 151 -31.77 11.63 12.31
CA GLY A 151 -32.63 10.46 12.47
C GLY A 151 -33.68 10.29 11.37
N VAL A 152 -33.84 11.26 10.46
CA VAL A 152 -34.50 11.00 9.17
C VAL A 152 -33.63 10.01 8.38
N LYS A 153 -34.26 8.96 7.86
CA LYS A 153 -33.61 7.85 7.14
C LYS A 153 -33.55 8.16 5.66
N ASP A 154 -32.39 7.95 5.04
CA ASP A 154 -32.16 8.10 3.60
C ASP A 154 -32.75 9.41 3.04
N ASP A 155 -32.36 10.51 3.68
CA ASP A 155 -32.92 11.84 3.45
C ASP A 155 -32.20 12.56 2.30
N PRO A 156 -32.83 12.78 1.14
CA PRO A 156 -32.24 13.58 0.07
C PRO A 156 -32.03 15.04 0.48
N GLN A 157 -32.75 15.56 1.48
CA GLN A 157 -32.57 16.91 2.02
C GLN A 157 -31.59 16.95 3.22
N GLY A 158 -30.94 15.82 3.53
CA GLY A 158 -29.92 15.72 4.57
C GLY A 158 -28.67 16.55 4.27
N GLU A 159 -27.73 16.57 5.21
CA GLU A 159 -26.46 17.26 5.00
C GLU A 159 -25.51 16.42 4.13
N ARG A 160 -24.82 17.07 3.18
CA ARG A 160 -23.61 16.54 2.51
C ARG A 160 -23.89 15.21 1.80
N PHE A 161 -23.17 14.12 2.12
CA PHE A 161 -23.31 12.81 1.47
C PHE A 161 -24.70 12.17 1.60
N ALA A 162 -25.56 12.61 2.52
CA ALA A 162 -26.97 12.22 2.54
C ALA A 162 -27.68 12.57 1.22
N GLN A 163 -27.26 13.65 0.55
CA GLN A 163 -27.87 14.09 -0.71
C GLN A 163 -27.57 13.15 -1.89
N LEU A 164 -26.72 12.14 -1.74
CA LEU A 164 -26.65 11.04 -2.71
C LEU A 164 -28.01 10.33 -2.86
N MET A 165 -28.88 10.37 -1.85
CA MET A 165 -30.25 9.84 -1.93
C MET A 165 -31.11 10.53 -3.00
N HIS A 166 -30.74 11.72 -3.49
CA HIS A 166 -31.41 12.32 -4.65
C HIS A 166 -31.37 11.42 -5.89
N PHE A 167 -30.32 10.61 -6.06
CA PHE A 167 -30.22 9.65 -7.16
C PHE A 167 -31.20 8.46 -7.03
N THR A 168 -32.00 8.38 -5.96
CA THR A 168 -33.14 7.43 -5.88
C THR A 168 -34.36 7.91 -6.67
N ASP A 169 -34.41 9.18 -7.08
CA ASP A 169 -35.42 9.71 -8.00
C ASP A 169 -34.93 9.67 -9.46
N GLU A 170 -35.76 9.09 -10.33
CA GLU A 170 -35.43 8.88 -11.75
C GLU A 170 -35.30 10.21 -12.53
N THR A 171 -36.04 11.25 -12.12
CA THR A 171 -35.99 12.56 -12.78
C THR A 171 -34.70 13.30 -12.40
N PHE A 172 -34.32 13.25 -11.12
CA PHE A 172 -33.06 13.82 -10.66
C PHE A 172 -31.87 13.06 -11.27
N ALA A 173 -31.87 11.73 -11.22
CA ALA A 173 -30.82 10.89 -11.77
C ALA A 173 -30.64 11.09 -13.29
N GLY A 174 -31.74 11.25 -14.03
CA GLY A 174 -31.69 11.53 -15.47
C GLY A 174 -31.20 12.94 -15.80
N ARG A 175 -31.46 13.94 -14.93
CA ARG A 175 -30.98 15.32 -15.09
C ARG A 175 -29.54 15.55 -14.62
N HIS A 176 -28.98 14.63 -13.84
CA HIS A 176 -27.63 14.73 -13.29
C HIS A 176 -26.76 13.53 -13.72
N PRO A 177 -26.48 13.37 -15.03
CA PRO A 177 -25.64 12.26 -15.52
C PRO A 177 -24.16 12.36 -15.14
N TYR A 178 -23.71 13.48 -14.58
CA TYR A 178 -22.31 13.75 -14.26
C TYR A 178 -22.11 14.25 -12.82
N PHE A 179 -20.99 13.86 -12.22
CA PHE A 179 -20.39 14.54 -11.06
C PHE A 179 -18.93 14.92 -11.35
N PHE A 180 -18.38 15.80 -10.53
CA PHE A 180 -17.08 16.43 -10.78
C PHE A 180 -16.15 16.28 -9.59
N PHE A 181 -14.93 15.83 -9.85
CA PHE A 181 -13.84 15.86 -8.89
C PHE A 181 -12.80 16.87 -9.37
N ILE A 182 -12.56 17.90 -8.57
CA ILE A 182 -11.77 19.07 -8.98
C ILE A 182 -10.46 19.07 -8.19
N THR A 183 -9.34 19.06 -8.91
CA THR A 183 -7.99 19.09 -8.35
C THR A 183 -7.24 20.31 -8.89
N GLU A 184 -6.01 20.54 -8.43
CA GLU A 184 -5.16 21.62 -8.97
C GLU A 184 -4.77 21.41 -10.44
N GLN A 185 -4.94 20.20 -11.00
CA GLN A 185 -4.72 19.91 -12.43
C GLN A 185 -5.93 20.26 -13.31
N GLY A 186 -7.13 20.33 -12.75
CA GLY A 186 -8.35 20.60 -13.49
C GLY A 186 -9.58 19.85 -12.95
N VAL A 187 -10.62 19.80 -13.77
CA VAL A 187 -11.91 19.18 -13.47
C VAL A 187 -11.98 17.79 -14.08
N GLN A 188 -11.89 16.74 -13.28
CA GLN A 188 -12.25 15.38 -13.71
C GLN A 188 -13.77 15.29 -13.75
N THR A 189 -14.32 14.86 -14.88
CA THR A 189 -15.77 14.64 -15.06
C THR A 189 -16.06 13.15 -15.07
N TYR A 190 -16.97 12.71 -14.21
CA TYR A 190 -17.37 11.31 -14.09
C TYR A 190 -18.81 11.13 -14.57
N GLU A 191 -18.98 10.27 -15.57
CA GLU A 191 -20.27 9.89 -16.17
C GLU A 191 -20.87 8.72 -15.40
N ILE A 192 -22.03 8.93 -14.78
CA ILE A 192 -22.67 7.94 -13.90
C ILE A 192 -23.12 6.74 -14.74
N PHE A 193 -22.72 5.54 -14.31
CA PHE A 193 -23.14 4.28 -14.95
C PHE A 193 -23.88 3.34 -14.00
N ALA A 194 -23.78 3.56 -12.68
CA ALA A 194 -24.51 2.79 -11.68
C ALA A 194 -24.86 3.63 -10.44
N VAL A 195 -26.12 3.54 -10.03
CA VAL A 195 -26.65 4.00 -8.74
C VAL A 195 -27.32 2.80 -8.08
N ALA A 196 -26.86 2.35 -6.91
CA ALA A 196 -27.27 1.08 -6.32
C ALA A 196 -27.38 1.11 -4.79
N TYR A 197 -28.29 0.30 -4.25
CA TYR A 197 -28.19 -0.19 -2.89
C TYR A 197 -27.43 -1.51 -2.88
N LEU A 198 -26.49 -1.67 -1.96
CA LEU A 198 -25.66 -2.86 -1.84
C LEU A 198 -25.22 -3.09 -0.39
N ASP A 199 -24.61 -4.25 -0.17
CA ASP A 199 -24.01 -4.64 1.10
C ASP A 199 -22.51 -4.29 1.14
N ALA A 200 -21.94 -4.17 2.35
CA ALA A 200 -20.61 -3.60 2.54
C ALA A 200 -19.47 -4.35 1.81
N ASN A 201 -19.61 -5.65 1.51
CA ASN A 201 -18.64 -6.46 0.78
C ASN A 201 -19.34 -7.21 -0.36
N THR A 202 -19.44 -6.60 -1.54
CA THR A 202 -20.11 -7.22 -2.69
C THR A 202 -19.41 -8.50 -3.15
N GLU A 203 -20.22 -9.48 -3.56
CA GLU A 203 -19.75 -10.72 -4.21
C GLU A 203 -20.18 -10.78 -5.68
N PRO A 204 -19.35 -11.32 -6.59
CA PRO A 204 -18.08 -12.02 -6.32
C PRO A 204 -16.84 -11.12 -6.17
N VAL A 205 -16.97 -9.81 -6.37
CA VAL A 205 -15.87 -8.85 -6.31
C VAL A 205 -16.26 -7.65 -5.44
N SER A 206 -15.38 -7.26 -4.52
CA SER A 206 -15.55 -6.10 -3.65
C SER A 206 -15.50 -4.80 -4.45
N TYR A 207 -16.49 -3.92 -4.25
CA TYR A 207 -16.57 -2.60 -4.90
C TYR A 207 -15.65 -1.52 -4.29
N ILE A 208 -14.89 -1.86 -3.24
CA ILE A 208 -14.01 -0.95 -2.48
C ILE A 208 -12.52 -1.34 -2.54
N LEU A 209 -12.06 -1.94 -3.64
CA LEU A 209 -10.62 -2.08 -3.91
C LEU A 209 -10.17 -0.93 -4.82
N PRO A 210 -8.96 -0.36 -4.63
CA PRO A 210 -8.45 0.69 -5.51
C PRO A 210 -8.04 0.15 -6.90
N GLU A 211 -7.51 -1.07 -6.95
CA GLU A 211 -7.02 -1.74 -8.16
C GLU A 211 -7.60 -3.15 -8.28
N TYR A 212 -7.73 -3.65 -9.52
CA TYR A 212 -8.31 -4.97 -9.80
C TYR A 212 -7.51 -5.72 -10.88
N PRO A 213 -7.39 -7.06 -10.77
CA PRO A 213 -7.12 -7.89 -11.94
C PRO A 213 -8.20 -7.66 -13.00
N ALA A 214 -7.84 -7.54 -14.29
CA ALA A 214 -8.76 -7.14 -15.37
C ALA A 214 -10.07 -7.96 -15.46
N ALA A 215 -10.00 -9.26 -15.15
CA ALA A 215 -11.17 -10.13 -15.08
C ALA A 215 -12.11 -9.78 -13.89
N ALA A 216 -11.54 -9.44 -12.74
CA ALA A 216 -12.30 -9.01 -11.55
C ALA A 216 -12.93 -7.62 -11.77
N PHE A 217 -12.23 -6.69 -12.44
CA PHE A 217 -12.80 -5.39 -12.79
C PHE A 217 -14.03 -5.53 -13.70
N SER A 218 -13.93 -6.37 -14.73
CA SER A 218 -15.05 -6.66 -15.64
C SER A 218 -16.27 -7.22 -14.88
N LEU A 219 -16.03 -8.16 -13.95
CA LEU A 219 -17.09 -8.72 -13.09
C LEU A 219 -17.71 -7.68 -12.15
N LEU A 220 -16.91 -6.76 -11.59
CA LEU A 220 -17.40 -5.65 -10.77
C LEU A 220 -18.33 -4.73 -11.57
N ILE A 221 -17.89 -4.27 -12.75
CA ILE A 221 -18.67 -3.39 -13.62
C ILE A 221 -20.01 -4.02 -13.99
N GLU A 222 -20.02 -5.30 -14.36
CA GLU A 222 -21.26 -6.02 -14.62
C GLU A 222 -22.15 -6.12 -13.37
N ASP A 223 -21.58 -6.41 -12.20
CA ASP A 223 -22.37 -6.57 -10.98
C ASP A 223 -23.01 -5.24 -10.55
N MET A 224 -22.25 -4.15 -10.63
CA MET A 224 -22.74 -2.81 -10.33
C MET A 224 -23.83 -2.35 -11.31
N LYS A 225 -23.72 -2.71 -12.60
CA LYS A 225 -24.81 -2.52 -13.57
C LYS A 225 -26.04 -3.37 -13.25
N ARG A 226 -25.88 -4.64 -12.84
CA ARG A 226 -27.00 -5.51 -12.39
C ARG A 226 -27.68 -4.99 -11.11
N ARG A 227 -26.92 -4.38 -10.20
CA ARG A 227 -27.42 -3.78 -8.95
C ARG A 227 -28.06 -2.42 -9.16
N SER A 228 -27.75 -1.72 -10.25
CA SER A 228 -28.19 -0.35 -10.43
C SER A 228 -29.71 -0.23 -10.57
N LEU A 229 -30.28 0.81 -9.94
CA LEU A 229 -31.67 1.22 -10.07
C LEU A 229 -32.06 1.60 -11.51
N TYR A 230 -31.09 2.00 -12.35
CA TYR A 230 -31.29 2.43 -13.73
C TYR A 230 -30.20 1.88 -14.64
N ASP A 231 -30.57 1.50 -15.85
CA ASP A 231 -29.65 1.38 -16.97
C ASP A 231 -29.41 2.79 -17.54
N TYR A 232 -28.17 3.27 -17.37
CA TYR A 232 -27.68 4.55 -17.89
C TYR A 232 -27.21 4.46 -19.36
N GLY A 233 -27.08 3.26 -19.93
CA GLY A 233 -26.53 3.05 -21.28
C GLY A 233 -25.03 3.31 -21.44
N VAL A 234 -24.31 3.62 -20.35
CA VAL A 234 -22.88 3.99 -20.36
C VAL A 234 -21.99 2.75 -20.47
N PRO A 235 -21.18 2.60 -21.54
CA PRO A 235 -20.17 1.54 -21.61
C PRO A 235 -19.03 1.82 -20.64
N VAL A 236 -18.46 0.76 -20.06
CA VAL A 236 -17.25 0.84 -19.22
C VAL A 236 -16.37 -0.36 -19.61
N GLY A 237 -15.13 -0.11 -20.03
CA GLY A 237 -14.14 -1.09 -20.46
C GLY A 237 -13.11 -1.44 -19.37
N GLY A 238 -12.23 -2.40 -19.66
CA GLY A 238 -11.26 -2.92 -18.68
C GLY A 238 -10.23 -1.91 -18.17
N GLU A 239 -9.86 -0.94 -19.01
CA GLU A 239 -8.85 0.10 -18.73
C GLU A 239 -9.46 1.41 -18.22
N ASP A 240 -10.79 1.52 -18.17
CA ASP A 240 -11.48 2.73 -17.71
C ASP A 240 -11.24 2.94 -16.22
N LYS A 241 -11.06 4.20 -15.82
CA LYS A 241 -11.03 4.59 -14.40
C LYS A 241 -12.43 4.95 -13.93
N VAL A 242 -12.79 4.50 -12.75
CA VAL A 242 -14.09 4.79 -12.11
C VAL A 242 -13.89 5.52 -10.78
N MET A 243 -14.94 6.20 -10.31
CA MET A 243 -15.02 6.75 -8.97
C MET A 243 -16.28 6.26 -8.29
N THR A 244 -16.13 5.79 -7.05
CA THR A 244 -17.17 5.22 -6.19
C THR A 244 -17.49 6.19 -5.08
N LEU A 245 -18.70 6.74 -5.04
CA LEU A 245 -19.21 7.53 -3.91
C LEU A 245 -20.04 6.61 -3.02
N SER A 246 -19.56 6.28 -1.82
CA SER A 246 -20.19 5.31 -0.91
C SER A 246 -20.62 5.94 0.41
N CYS A 247 -21.85 5.67 0.83
CA CYS A 247 -22.41 6.10 2.11
C CYS A 247 -23.25 4.99 2.76
N CYS A 248 -23.54 5.12 4.06
CA CYS A 248 -24.51 4.26 4.73
C CYS A 248 -25.93 4.44 4.17
N SER A 249 -26.79 3.43 4.35
CA SER A 249 -28.21 3.48 4.00
C SER A 249 -29.07 2.97 5.17
N HIS A 250 -30.36 3.32 5.17
CA HIS A 250 -31.35 2.92 6.17
C HIS A 250 -32.60 2.25 5.57
N LYS A 251 -32.61 1.98 4.25
CA LYS A 251 -33.67 1.30 3.49
C LYS A 251 -34.08 -0.08 4.04
N TYR A 252 -33.12 -0.87 4.52
CA TYR A 252 -33.28 -2.27 4.97
C TYR A 252 -33.11 -2.43 6.49
N GLY A 253 -33.40 -1.37 7.26
CA GLY A 253 -33.31 -1.36 8.72
C GLY A 253 -32.58 -0.14 9.26
N SER A 254 -32.62 0.07 10.56
CA SER A 254 -31.69 1.02 11.22
C SER A 254 -30.24 0.50 11.15
N GLU A 255 -29.28 1.39 11.36
CA GLU A 255 -27.85 1.04 11.46
C GLU A 255 -27.58 -0.07 12.50
N LYS A 256 -28.37 -0.13 13.58
CA LYS A 256 -28.25 -1.17 14.62
C LYS A 256 -28.78 -2.54 14.18
N GLU A 257 -29.78 -2.56 13.30
CA GLU A 257 -30.38 -3.80 12.78
C GLU A 257 -29.55 -4.34 11.60
N ASN A 258 -28.96 -3.46 10.80
CA ASN A 258 -28.15 -3.81 9.65
C ASN A 258 -27.12 -2.70 9.34
N PRO A 259 -25.88 -2.79 9.86
CA PRO A 259 -24.83 -1.78 9.64
C PRO A 259 -24.12 -1.91 8.28
N TYR A 260 -24.43 -2.95 7.50
CA TYR A 260 -23.77 -3.26 6.22
C TYR A 260 -24.43 -2.59 5.02
N GLN A 261 -25.57 -1.94 5.22
CA GLN A 261 -26.28 -1.22 4.17
C GLN A 261 -25.43 -0.10 3.61
N ARG A 262 -25.25 -0.09 2.29
CA ARG A 262 -24.60 0.99 1.55
C ARG A 262 -25.48 1.46 0.42
N PHE A 263 -25.34 2.74 0.11
CA PHE A 263 -25.81 3.32 -1.13
C PHE A 263 -24.62 3.90 -1.87
N VAL A 264 -24.54 3.58 -3.16
CA VAL A 264 -23.37 3.84 -3.98
C VAL A 264 -23.78 4.50 -5.29
N VAL A 265 -23.05 5.54 -5.67
CA VAL A 265 -23.05 6.14 -7.00
C VAL A 265 -21.67 5.91 -7.61
N MET A 266 -21.60 5.24 -8.76
CA MET A 266 -20.37 5.05 -9.52
C MET A 266 -20.42 5.79 -10.85
N GLY A 267 -19.34 6.51 -11.15
CA GLY A 267 -19.11 7.15 -12.44
C GLY A 267 -17.82 6.70 -13.10
N ARG A 268 -17.81 6.70 -14.44
CA ARG A 268 -16.64 6.46 -15.30
C ARG A 268 -15.98 7.80 -15.63
N LEU A 269 -14.66 7.89 -15.49
CA LEU A 269 -13.90 9.07 -15.88
C LEU A 269 -14.03 9.29 -17.41
N MET A 270 -14.47 10.48 -17.80
CA MET A 270 -14.52 10.87 -19.22
C MET A 270 -13.15 11.35 -19.70
N GLU A 271 -12.82 11.07 -20.96
CA GLU A 271 -11.66 11.70 -21.62
C GLU A 271 -11.98 13.16 -22.00
N ASP A 272 -10.93 13.98 -22.08
CA ASP A 272 -11.04 15.38 -22.50
C ASP A 272 -11.66 15.50 -23.90
N GLY A 273 -12.73 16.29 -24.00
CA GLY A 273 -13.44 16.55 -25.26
C GLY A 273 -14.50 15.51 -25.65
N GLN A 274 -14.73 14.45 -24.86
CA GLN A 274 -15.90 13.57 -25.08
C GLN A 274 -17.21 14.38 -25.00
N PRO A 275 -18.15 14.19 -25.94
CA PRO A 275 -19.39 14.95 -25.97
C PRO A 275 -20.31 14.56 -24.81
N ARG A 276 -20.90 15.56 -24.15
CA ARG A 276 -21.77 15.40 -22.99
C ARG A 276 -23.23 15.63 -23.36
N GLN A 277 -24.13 14.88 -22.73
CA GLN A 277 -25.58 15.03 -22.88
C GLN A 277 -26.14 15.84 -21.70
N GLU A 278 -27.13 16.71 -21.94
CA GLU A 278 -27.77 17.48 -20.86
C GLU A 278 -28.51 16.57 -19.87
N THR A 279 -29.07 15.46 -20.36
CA THR A 279 -29.79 14.46 -19.57
C THR A 279 -29.46 13.05 -20.04
N ALA A 280 -29.33 12.08 -19.12
CA ALA A 280 -29.29 10.66 -19.45
C ALA A 280 -30.69 10.10 -19.73
N HIS A 281 -30.82 9.29 -20.78
CA HIS A 281 -32.03 8.54 -21.08
C HIS A 281 -32.08 7.24 -20.26
N LEU A 282 -32.45 7.38 -18.98
CA LEU A 282 -32.53 6.25 -18.06
C LEU A 282 -33.61 5.25 -18.46
N ARG A 283 -33.30 3.96 -18.26
CA ARG A 283 -34.31 2.89 -18.22
C ARG A 283 -34.31 2.28 -16.83
N ARG A 284 -35.39 2.46 -16.08
CA ARG A 284 -35.52 1.86 -14.75
C ARG A 284 -35.31 0.35 -14.76
N ASN A 285 -34.42 -0.11 -13.90
CA ASN A 285 -34.21 -1.53 -13.66
C ASN A 285 -35.40 -2.09 -12.88
N GLY A 286 -36.14 -3.01 -13.49
CA GLY A 286 -37.31 -3.63 -12.88
C GLY A 286 -36.98 -4.68 -11.81
N GLN A 287 -35.75 -5.20 -11.80
CA GLN A 287 -35.27 -6.23 -10.87
C GLN A 287 -33.76 -6.01 -10.58
N PRO A 288 -33.39 -4.92 -9.87
CA PRO A 288 -32.02 -4.73 -9.43
C PRO A 288 -31.58 -5.90 -8.53
N LYS A 289 -30.32 -6.33 -8.66
CA LYS A 289 -29.71 -7.31 -7.75
C LYS A 289 -29.66 -6.69 -6.35
N GLU A 290 -30.60 -7.08 -5.49
CA GLU A 290 -30.68 -6.61 -4.10
C GLU A 290 -29.40 -6.98 -3.31
N PRO A 291 -29.05 -6.22 -2.25
CA PRO A 291 -28.02 -6.61 -1.30
C PRO A 291 -28.36 -7.94 -0.62
N ASP A 292 -27.34 -8.77 -0.41
CA ASP A 292 -27.48 -9.96 0.43
C ASP A 292 -26.95 -9.66 1.82
N PHE A 293 -27.86 -9.48 2.77
CA PHE A 293 -27.53 -9.32 4.18
C PHE A 293 -27.51 -10.64 4.95
N THR A 294 -27.94 -11.76 4.35
CA THR A 294 -28.03 -13.06 5.04
C THR A 294 -26.65 -13.61 5.39
N LYS A 295 -25.63 -13.34 4.58
CA LYS A 295 -24.22 -13.61 4.90
C LYS A 295 -23.65 -12.86 6.11
N TYR A 296 -24.33 -11.80 6.57
CA TYR A 296 -24.02 -11.12 7.84
C TYR A 296 -25.04 -11.42 8.94
N SER A 297 -26.12 -12.14 8.62
CA SER A 297 -27.18 -12.46 9.56
C SER A 297 -26.65 -13.42 10.61
N THR A 298 -26.74 -13.03 11.88
CA THR A 298 -26.31 -13.84 13.02
C THR A 298 -27.33 -14.94 13.38
N GLU A 299 -27.76 -15.71 12.39
CA GLU A 299 -28.30 -17.07 12.56
C GLU A 299 -27.31 -18.14 12.06
N ILE A 300 -26.06 -17.74 11.78
CA ILE A 300 -24.93 -18.66 11.90
C ILE A 300 -24.77 -18.98 13.38
N THR A 301 -24.98 -20.25 13.76
CA THR A 301 -24.75 -20.70 15.15
C THR A 301 -23.29 -20.47 15.56
N PRO A 302 -22.95 -20.37 16.87
CA PRO A 302 -21.56 -20.28 17.29
C PRO A 302 -20.68 -21.38 16.70
N ASP A 303 -21.23 -22.59 16.52
CA ASP A 303 -20.56 -23.74 15.93
C ASP A 303 -20.29 -23.56 14.43
N GLU A 304 -21.25 -23.02 13.66
CA GLU A 304 -21.06 -22.70 12.24
C GLU A 304 -20.11 -21.50 12.03
N ARG A 305 -20.10 -20.54 12.96
CA ARG A 305 -19.14 -19.40 12.94
C ARG A 305 -17.73 -19.90 13.25
N ILE A 306 -17.58 -20.79 14.23
CA ILE A 306 -16.32 -21.45 14.55
C ILE A 306 -15.87 -22.31 13.35
N ALA A 307 -16.78 -23.03 12.70
CA ALA A 307 -16.48 -23.81 11.49
C ALA A 307 -16.00 -22.92 10.32
N ALA A 308 -16.65 -21.79 10.07
CA ALA A 308 -16.22 -20.82 9.05
C ALA A 308 -14.85 -20.19 9.38
N LEU A 309 -14.54 -20.01 10.67
CA LEU A 309 -13.23 -19.53 11.13
C LEU A 309 -12.19 -20.66 11.32
N ASN A 310 -12.52 -21.91 11.00
CA ASN A 310 -11.67 -23.09 11.13
C ASN A 310 -11.33 -23.71 9.76
N TRP A 311 -10.67 -22.94 8.90
CA TRP A 311 -10.30 -23.37 7.54
C TRP A 311 -9.16 -24.41 7.50
N GLN A 312 -8.35 -24.51 8.57
CA GLN A 312 -7.37 -25.58 8.79
C GLN A 312 -7.81 -26.56 9.89
N ASN A 313 -8.75 -26.18 10.77
CA ASN A 313 -9.22 -26.94 11.93
C ASN A 313 -8.11 -27.24 12.95
N LEU A 314 -7.30 -26.24 13.30
CA LEU A 314 -6.28 -26.40 14.33
C LEU A 314 -6.95 -26.56 15.70
N GLY A 315 -6.51 -27.53 16.49
CA GLY A 315 -6.85 -27.58 17.90
C GLY A 315 -6.10 -26.51 18.70
N GLY A 316 -6.64 -26.05 19.83
CA GLY A 316 -5.95 -25.10 20.72
C GLY A 316 -4.57 -25.59 21.21
N GLY A 317 -4.33 -26.91 21.22
CA GLY A 317 -3.00 -27.49 21.42
C GLY A 317 -2.02 -27.19 20.28
N GLN A 318 -2.47 -27.27 19.02
CA GLN A 318 -1.66 -26.94 17.84
C GLN A 318 -1.40 -25.43 17.74
N MET A 319 -2.38 -24.59 18.04
CA MET A 319 -2.21 -23.13 18.15
C MET A 319 -1.18 -22.76 19.23
N ALA A 320 -1.21 -23.46 20.37
CA ALA A 320 -0.22 -23.29 21.42
C ALA A 320 1.18 -23.78 21.00
N GLU A 321 1.29 -24.89 20.27
CA GLU A 321 2.56 -25.37 19.71
C GLU A 321 3.16 -24.39 18.69
N ASP A 322 2.34 -23.78 17.85
CA ASP A 322 2.77 -22.74 16.91
C ASP A 322 3.29 -21.49 17.63
N PHE A 323 2.59 -21.05 18.68
CA PHE A 323 3.04 -19.93 19.49
C PHE A 323 4.30 -20.25 20.30
N ASP A 324 4.43 -21.47 20.83
CA ASP A 324 5.64 -21.92 21.51
C ASP A 324 6.83 -21.97 20.55
N ALA A 325 6.62 -22.45 19.32
CA ALA A 325 7.63 -22.46 18.26
C ALA A 325 8.04 -21.05 17.82
N LEU A 326 7.08 -20.12 17.71
CA LEU A 326 7.34 -18.70 17.47
C LEU A 326 8.17 -18.11 18.63
N PHE A 327 7.73 -18.26 19.88
CA PHE A 327 8.42 -17.69 21.04
C PHE A 327 9.82 -18.26 21.20
N LYS A 328 10.00 -19.58 21.10
CA LYS A 328 11.32 -20.22 21.09
C LYS A 328 12.20 -19.65 19.97
N THR A 329 11.66 -19.49 18.77
CA THR A 329 12.40 -18.91 17.65
C THR A 329 12.85 -17.48 17.97
N LEU A 330 11.99 -16.64 18.55
CA LEU A 330 12.38 -15.30 18.99
C LEU A 330 13.44 -15.35 20.11
N GLU A 331 13.28 -16.25 21.08
CA GLU A 331 14.22 -16.43 22.20
C GLU A 331 15.62 -16.88 21.77
N GLU A 332 15.75 -17.66 20.69
CA GLU A 332 17.02 -18.16 20.18
C GLU A 332 17.62 -17.28 19.06
N ASN A 333 16.79 -16.67 18.22
CA ASN A 333 17.20 -16.11 16.92
C ASN A 333 16.95 -14.60 16.79
N TYR A 334 15.90 -14.06 17.40
CA TYR A 334 15.50 -12.68 17.15
C TYR A 334 16.43 -11.68 17.88
N PRO A 335 17.07 -10.73 17.16
CA PRO A 335 18.03 -9.80 17.76
C PRO A 335 17.43 -8.77 18.72
N TYR A 336 16.17 -8.41 18.54
CA TYR A 336 15.57 -7.21 19.16
C TYR A 336 14.80 -7.51 20.45
N LEU A 337 14.89 -8.75 20.96
CA LEU A 337 14.10 -9.20 22.10
C LEU A 337 14.39 -8.39 23.38
N GLN A 338 15.63 -7.96 23.61
CA GLN A 338 15.97 -7.07 24.73
C GLN A 338 15.34 -5.68 24.57
N SER A 339 15.34 -5.13 23.35
CA SER A 339 14.71 -3.83 23.05
C SER A 339 13.19 -3.89 23.18
N LEU A 340 12.59 -5.04 22.86
CA LEU A 340 11.18 -5.31 23.09
C LEU A 340 10.85 -5.35 24.59
N GLU A 341 11.64 -6.07 25.40
CA GLU A 341 11.47 -6.10 26.86
C GLU A 341 11.56 -4.71 27.49
N GLN A 342 12.56 -3.92 27.08
CA GLN A 342 12.74 -2.52 27.52
C GLN A 342 11.55 -1.64 27.13
N ARG A 343 11.01 -1.79 25.91
CA ARG A 343 9.85 -1.01 25.43
C ARG A 343 8.56 -1.36 26.16
N LEU A 344 8.35 -2.64 26.49
CA LEU A 344 7.14 -3.13 27.13
C LEU A 344 7.17 -2.99 28.67
N GLY A 345 8.35 -2.82 29.26
CA GLY A 345 8.51 -2.87 30.72
C GLY A 345 8.19 -4.25 31.31
N MET A 346 8.27 -5.31 30.49
CA MET A 346 7.95 -6.69 30.81
C MET A 346 9.04 -7.59 30.25
N THR A 347 9.45 -8.61 31.01
CA THR A 347 10.34 -9.66 30.51
C THR A 347 9.65 -10.54 29.47
N ARG A 348 10.43 -11.20 28.60
CA ARG A 348 9.92 -12.18 27.63
C ARG A 348 9.14 -13.31 28.31
N GLN A 349 9.52 -13.68 29.53
CA GLN A 349 8.88 -14.75 30.29
C GLN A 349 7.50 -14.32 30.80
N GLU A 350 7.37 -13.11 31.34
CA GLU A 350 6.07 -12.53 31.72
C GLU A 350 5.16 -12.35 30.50
N LEU A 351 5.72 -11.90 29.38
CA LEU A 351 5.00 -11.73 28.11
C LEU A 351 4.47 -13.07 27.58
N TYR A 352 5.31 -14.11 27.55
CA TYR A 352 4.91 -15.47 27.19
C TYR A 352 3.84 -16.03 28.13
N GLN A 353 4.03 -15.90 29.45
CA GLN A 353 3.05 -16.36 30.46
C GLN A 353 1.70 -15.65 30.34
N LYS A 354 1.69 -14.38 29.93
CA LYS A 354 0.48 -13.59 29.68
C LYS A 354 -0.25 -14.02 28.39
N LEU A 355 0.49 -14.23 27.30
CA LEU A 355 -0.07 -14.44 25.97
C LEU A 355 -0.38 -15.91 25.66
N ARG A 356 0.47 -16.85 26.06
CA ARG A 356 0.28 -18.29 25.75
C ARG A 356 -1.10 -18.82 26.19
N PRO A 357 -1.64 -18.49 27.38
CA PRO A 357 -2.97 -18.96 27.77
C PRO A 357 -4.11 -18.31 26.96
N GLN A 358 -3.91 -17.09 26.46
CA GLN A 358 -4.90 -16.39 25.64
C GLN A 358 -4.97 -17.05 24.25
N ILE A 359 -3.81 -17.38 23.68
CA ILE A 359 -3.67 -18.10 22.41
C ILE A 359 -4.12 -19.55 22.52
N ALA A 360 -3.79 -20.26 23.60
CA ALA A 360 -4.32 -21.62 23.82
C ALA A 360 -5.84 -21.67 24.04
N ALA A 361 -6.48 -20.51 24.23
CA ALA A 361 -7.91 -20.34 24.42
C ALA A 361 -8.63 -19.67 23.23
N THR A 362 -7.95 -19.41 22.10
CA THR A 362 -8.61 -18.96 20.87
C THR A 362 -9.52 -20.07 20.34
N GLY A 363 -10.76 -19.72 20.01
CA GLY A 363 -11.78 -20.70 19.62
C GLY A 363 -11.68 -21.17 18.17
N SER A 364 -10.86 -20.49 17.35
CA SER A 364 -10.76 -20.76 15.92
C SER A 364 -9.41 -20.37 15.30
N ASP A 365 -9.12 -20.88 14.10
CA ASP A 365 -7.95 -20.49 13.30
C ASP A 365 -7.97 -18.97 13.05
N GLY A 366 -9.16 -18.39 12.81
CA GLY A 366 -9.40 -16.95 12.70
C GLY A 366 -8.96 -16.16 13.93
N ASP A 367 -9.44 -16.55 15.11
CA ASP A 367 -9.08 -15.90 16.37
C ASP A 367 -7.56 -16.02 16.66
N PHE A 368 -6.94 -17.15 16.28
CA PHE A 368 -5.51 -17.37 16.43
C PHE A 368 -4.68 -16.50 15.48
N TYR A 369 -5.04 -16.46 14.19
CA TYR A 369 -4.41 -15.60 13.19
C TYR A 369 -4.45 -14.13 13.60
N THR A 370 -5.62 -13.69 14.09
CA THR A 370 -5.84 -12.36 14.67
C THR A 370 -4.88 -12.07 15.81
N GLY A 371 -4.85 -12.95 16.82
CA GLY A 371 -4.06 -12.76 18.03
C GLY A 371 -2.56 -12.69 17.74
N LEU A 372 -2.09 -13.45 16.74
CA LEU A 372 -0.73 -13.32 16.22
C LEU A 372 -0.55 -12.01 15.45
N HIS A 373 -1.40 -11.69 14.49
CA HIS A 373 -1.27 -10.47 13.67
C HIS A 373 -1.19 -9.21 14.56
N ASP A 374 -2.16 -9.00 15.46
CA ASP A 374 -2.20 -7.84 16.37
C ASP A 374 -1.02 -7.80 17.36
N LEU A 375 -0.51 -8.96 17.77
CA LEU A 375 0.70 -9.04 18.58
C LEU A 375 1.91 -8.51 17.80
N LEU A 376 2.09 -8.93 16.54
CA LEU A 376 3.23 -8.52 15.72
C LEU A 376 3.09 -7.07 15.22
N THR A 377 1.94 -6.69 14.65
CA THR A 377 1.71 -5.37 14.04
C THR A 377 1.33 -4.27 15.04
N GLY A 378 0.83 -4.63 16.22
CA GLY A 378 0.51 -3.72 17.32
C GLY A 378 1.59 -3.70 18.41
N THR A 379 1.74 -4.79 19.15
CA THR A 379 2.66 -4.84 20.32
C THR A 379 4.13 -4.76 19.89
N PHE A 380 4.51 -5.45 18.82
CA PHE A 380 5.90 -5.49 18.33
C PHE A 380 6.19 -4.46 17.22
N LYS A 381 5.21 -3.60 16.89
CA LYS A 381 5.23 -2.65 15.76
C LYS A 381 6.57 -1.92 15.60
N GLY A 382 7.19 -2.09 14.43
CA GLY A 382 8.40 -1.34 14.05
C GLY A 382 9.71 -1.83 14.66
N LEU A 383 9.73 -2.99 15.33
CA LEU A 383 10.96 -3.64 15.79
C LEU A 383 11.36 -4.73 14.79
N GLY A 384 12.58 -4.66 14.26
CA GLY A 384 13.25 -5.79 13.59
C GLY A 384 12.45 -6.49 12.49
N GLY A 385 11.62 -5.77 11.73
CA GLY A 385 10.83 -6.34 10.62
C GLY A 385 9.85 -7.46 11.00
N LEU A 386 9.51 -7.63 12.28
CA LEU A 386 8.73 -8.75 12.78
C LEU A 386 7.25 -8.64 12.38
N ARG A 387 6.78 -9.53 11.49
CA ARG A 387 5.39 -9.56 10.97
C ARG A 387 4.96 -10.95 10.49
N LEU A 388 3.65 -11.18 10.35
CA LEU A 388 3.14 -12.25 9.51
C LEU A 388 3.28 -11.84 8.03
N GLU A 389 3.38 -12.82 7.13
CA GLU A 389 3.07 -12.64 5.71
C GLU A 389 1.54 -12.81 5.58
N ASP A 390 0.86 -11.74 5.16
CA ASP A 390 -0.58 -11.52 5.34
C ASP A 390 -1.36 -11.23 4.05
N ASP A 391 -0.70 -11.36 2.90
CA ASP A 391 -1.31 -11.32 1.58
C ASP A 391 -1.32 -12.74 0.94
N PRO A 392 -2.42 -13.51 1.09
CA PRO A 392 -2.56 -14.81 0.43
C PRO A 392 -2.71 -14.72 -1.09
N TYR A 393 -3.12 -13.56 -1.62
CA TYR A 393 -3.33 -13.36 -3.06
C TYR A 393 -2.01 -13.12 -3.79
N ARG A 394 -1.08 -12.39 -3.17
CA ARG A 394 0.29 -12.20 -3.66
C ARG A 394 1.23 -13.36 -3.32
N PHE A 395 0.90 -14.21 -2.34
CA PHE A 395 1.74 -15.33 -1.94
C PHE A 395 2.28 -16.20 -3.09
N PRO A 396 1.51 -16.57 -4.14
CA PRO A 396 2.01 -17.35 -5.27
C PRO A 396 3.04 -16.62 -6.13
N GLU A 397 2.88 -15.30 -6.32
CA GLU A 397 3.84 -14.45 -7.04
C GLU A 397 5.15 -14.39 -6.25
N LEU A 398 5.09 -14.04 -4.96
CA LEU A 398 6.24 -13.94 -4.07
C LEU A 398 7.00 -15.27 -3.94
N ALA A 399 6.29 -16.40 -3.91
CA ALA A 399 6.91 -17.74 -3.94
C ALA A 399 7.65 -18.00 -5.26
N GLY A 400 7.13 -17.51 -6.39
CA GLY A 400 7.76 -17.52 -7.71
C GLY A 400 8.98 -16.61 -7.81
N GLU A 401 8.93 -15.40 -7.26
CA GLU A 401 10.06 -14.46 -7.15
C GLU A 401 11.25 -15.13 -6.45
N TYR A 402 11.03 -15.71 -5.25
CA TYR A 402 12.09 -16.44 -4.55
C TYR A 402 12.55 -17.69 -5.30
N GLN A 403 11.66 -18.37 -6.03
CA GLN A 403 12.05 -19.53 -6.84
C GLN A 403 13.01 -19.14 -7.97
N ALA A 404 12.72 -18.07 -8.71
CA ALA A 404 13.59 -17.55 -9.76
C ALA A 404 14.98 -17.14 -9.22
N ARG A 405 15.01 -16.62 -7.99
CA ARG A 405 16.20 -16.07 -7.34
C ARG A 405 16.94 -17.05 -6.42
N ALA A 406 16.50 -18.31 -6.36
CA ALA A 406 16.97 -19.30 -5.39
C ALA A 406 18.49 -19.60 -5.40
N GLY A 407 19.21 -19.20 -6.46
CA GLY A 407 20.67 -19.34 -6.57
C GLY A 407 21.49 -18.13 -6.10
N GLU A 408 20.88 -16.98 -5.80
CA GLU A 408 21.60 -15.73 -5.48
C GLU A 408 22.36 -15.80 -4.15
N SER A 409 21.78 -16.43 -3.14
CA SER A 409 22.40 -16.65 -1.83
C SER A 409 21.69 -17.74 -1.04
N ARG A 410 22.38 -18.32 -0.05
CA ARG A 410 21.81 -19.29 0.90
C ARG A 410 20.49 -18.80 1.51
N LEU A 411 20.39 -17.52 1.85
CA LEU A 411 19.19 -16.92 2.42
C LEU A 411 18.00 -17.01 1.45
N ILE A 412 18.19 -16.61 0.18
CA ILE A 412 17.14 -16.69 -0.84
C ILE A 412 16.81 -18.15 -1.19
N SER A 413 17.80 -19.07 -1.19
CA SER A 413 17.54 -20.51 -1.35
C SER A 413 16.61 -21.05 -0.27
N GLN A 414 16.80 -20.62 0.99
CA GLN A 414 15.97 -21.05 2.12
C GLN A 414 14.58 -20.41 2.10
N LEU A 415 14.46 -19.12 1.74
CA LEU A 415 13.15 -18.48 1.52
C LEU A 415 12.39 -19.19 0.39
N SER A 416 13.06 -19.48 -0.73
CA SER A 416 12.48 -20.27 -1.82
C SER A 416 11.97 -21.63 -1.36
N ALA A 417 12.78 -22.41 -0.63
CA ALA A 417 12.38 -23.72 -0.12
C ALA A 417 11.19 -23.64 0.88
N LEU A 418 11.13 -22.59 1.69
CA LEU A 418 10.09 -22.36 2.69
C LEU A 418 8.76 -21.93 2.07
N TYR A 419 8.77 -20.93 1.18
CA TYR A 419 7.58 -20.44 0.47
C TYR A 419 7.01 -21.45 -0.52
N ASN A 420 7.89 -22.27 -1.13
CA ASN A 420 7.48 -23.32 -2.06
C ASN A 420 7.24 -24.68 -1.38
N SER A 421 7.28 -24.74 -0.04
CA SER A 421 6.92 -25.95 0.71
C SER A 421 5.45 -26.31 0.53
N ALA A 422 5.13 -27.60 0.58
CA ALA A 422 3.75 -28.08 0.42
C ALA A 422 2.81 -27.51 1.50
N GLN A 423 3.28 -27.48 2.76
CA GLN A 423 2.52 -26.94 3.88
C GLN A 423 2.22 -25.45 3.70
N ALA A 424 3.22 -24.61 3.41
CA ALA A 424 2.98 -23.18 3.21
C ALA A 424 2.00 -22.91 2.05
N ARG A 425 2.21 -23.57 0.89
CA ARG A 425 1.32 -23.43 -0.26
C ARG A 425 -0.13 -23.84 0.05
N GLU A 426 -0.33 -24.97 0.74
CA GLU A 426 -1.67 -25.41 1.17
C GLU A 426 -2.30 -24.43 2.16
N SER A 427 -1.51 -23.93 3.13
CA SER A 427 -1.97 -22.98 4.15
C SER A 427 -2.40 -21.64 3.57
N TYR A 428 -1.63 -21.07 2.63
CA TYR A 428 -1.96 -19.81 1.97
C TYR A 428 -3.04 -19.95 0.89
N GLN A 429 -3.14 -21.11 0.22
CA GLN A 429 -4.30 -21.42 -0.63
C GLN A 429 -5.59 -21.38 0.18
N LYS A 430 -5.65 -22.11 1.32
CA LYS A 430 -6.84 -22.12 2.19
C LYS A 430 -7.16 -20.73 2.77
N LEU A 431 -6.13 -19.92 3.05
CA LEU A 431 -6.32 -18.54 3.54
C LEU A 431 -6.96 -17.61 2.48
N GLY A 432 -6.75 -17.89 1.18
CA GLY A 432 -7.28 -17.12 0.04
C GLY A 432 -8.42 -17.79 -0.75
N GLU A 433 -9.00 -18.89 -0.28
CA GLU A 433 -10.06 -19.62 -1.01
C GLU A 433 -11.39 -18.82 -1.09
N PRO A 434 -12.28 -19.11 -2.07
CA PRO A 434 -13.11 -18.11 -2.78
C PRO A 434 -14.29 -17.48 -2.02
N TYR A 435 -14.37 -17.62 -0.69
CA TYR A 435 -15.23 -16.78 0.16
C TYR A 435 -14.46 -15.64 0.84
N GLY A 436 -13.18 -15.46 0.49
CA GLY A 436 -12.32 -14.45 1.09
C GLY A 436 -12.27 -14.64 2.59
N LEU A 437 -11.75 -15.78 3.08
CA LEU A 437 -11.70 -16.07 4.52
C LEU A 437 -11.04 -14.94 5.32
N ILE A 438 -9.96 -14.37 4.78
CA ILE A 438 -9.30 -13.18 5.34
C ILE A 438 -10.11 -11.88 5.18
N ASP A 439 -10.98 -11.75 4.18
CA ASP A 439 -11.75 -10.53 3.89
C ASP A 439 -13.10 -10.50 4.60
N THR A 440 -13.79 -11.65 4.68
CA THR A 440 -14.87 -11.93 5.64
C THR A 440 -14.38 -11.68 7.06
N TYR A 441 -13.16 -12.11 7.40
CA TYR A 441 -12.53 -11.80 8.67
C TYR A 441 -12.21 -10.30 8.85
N ARG A 442 -11.56 -9.61 7.89
CA ARG A 442 -11.31 -8.14 7.94
C ARG A 442 -12.62 -7.36 8.11
N SER A 443 -13.68 -7.80 7.43
CA SER A 443 -15.05 -7.32 7.59
C SER A 443 -15.57 -7.51 9.02
N VAL A 444 -15.46 -8.71 9.60
CA VAL A 444 -15.91 -8.98 10.98
C VAL A 444 -15.03 -8.29 12.03
N TYR A 445 -13.74 -8.07 11.76
CA TYR A 445 -12.81 -7.46 12.71
C TYR A 445 -12.91 -5.92 12.74
N SER A 446 -13.14 -5.29 11.58
CA SER A 446 -13.48 -3.86 11.52
C SER A 446 -14.78 -3.55 12.29
N GLN A 447 -15.78 -4.45 12.24
CA GLN A 447 -16.97 -4.36 13.09
C GLN A 447 -16.66 -4.48 14.60
N MET A 448 -15.66 -5.28 14.99
CA MET A 448 -15.25 -5.37 16.40
C MET A 448 -14.56 -4.08 16.87
N GLN A 449 -13.69 -3.47 16.05
CA GLN A 449 -13.06 -2.19 16.39
C GLN A 449 -14.10 -1.05 16.51
N TYR A 450 -15.13 -1.05 15.65
CA TYR A 450 -16.31 -0.17 15.74
C TYR A 450 -17.00 -0.15 17.12
N THR A 451 -16.78 -1.17 17.96
CA THR A 451 -17.37 -1.26 19.31
C THR A 451 -16.38 -1.07 20.47
N LYS A 452 -15.07 -0.91 20.19
CA LYS A 452 -14.01 -0.94 21.21
C LYS A 452 -13.13 0.30 21.35
N THR A 453 -13.13 1.24 20.40
CA THR A 453 -12.27 2.44 20.42
C THR A 453 -13.02 3.74 20.68
N SER A 454 -13.85 3.76 21.72
CA SER A 454 -13.97 4.99 22.52
C SER A 454 -12.70 5.19 23.35
N TRP A 455 -12.32 6.46 23.58
CA TRP A 455 -11.29 6.99 24.52
C TRP A 455 -9.97 7.51 23.90
N ASP A 456 -9.80 8.82 24.07
CA ASP A 456 -8.58 9.65 24.06
C ASP A 456 -7.67 9.66 22.81
N TYR A 457 -8.10 10.41 21.79
CA TYR A 457 -7.20 11.03 20.81
C TYR A 457 -7.18 12.56 20.99
N ARG A 458 -5.99 13.17 20.99
CA ARG A 458 -5.80 14.64 20.96
C ARG A 458 -5.41 15.07 19.54
N PRO A 459 -5.99 16.15 18.99
CA PRO A 459 -5.71 16.56 17.61
C PRO A 459 -4.25 16.94 17.42
N ALA A 460 -3.65 16.45 16.32
CA ALA A 460 -2.33 16.87 15.87
C ALA A 460 -2.39 18.30 15.25
N PRO A 461 -1.36 19.14 15.40
CA PRO A 461 -1.41 20.51 14.87
C PRO A 461 -1.40 20.56 13.34
N ALA A 462 -1.85 21.68 12.78
CA ALA A 462 -1.82 21.93 11.34
C ALA A 462 -0.39 21.84 10.79
N ARG A 463 -0.20 21.09 9.69
CA ARG A 463 1.12 20.90 9.09
C ARG A 463 1.60 22.19 8.40
N PRO A 464 2.89 22.53 8.53
CA PRO A 464 3.50 23.71 7.91
C PRO A 464 3.60 23.54 6.39
N GLN A 465 3.57 24.66 5.67
CA GLN A 465 3.72 24.65 4.21
C GLN A 465 5.20 24.65 3.79
N ASN A 466 5.50 24.06 2.64
CA ASN A 466 6.82 24.19 2.04
C ASN A 466 7.06 25.66 1.62
N PRO A 467 8.32 26.15 1.70
CA PRO A 467 8.68 27.41 1.08
C PRO A 467 8.54 27.32 -0.45
N ALA A 468 8.52 28.46 -1.14
CA ALA A 468 8.44 28.50 -2.59
C ALA A 468 9.63 27.75 -3.22
N LEU A 469 9.35 26.93 -4.23
CA LEU A 469 10.36 26.18 -5.01
C LEU A 469 11.16 27.10 -5.95
N PRO A 470 12.29 26.64 -6.53
CA PRO A 470 13.08 27.44 -7.47
C PRO A 470 12.26 27.89 -8.68
N GLN A 471 12.45 29.14 -9.13
CA GLN A 471 11.71 29.69 -10.26
C GLN A 471 12.04 29.01 -11.61
N ASN A 472 13.20 28.35 -11.70
CA ASN A 472 13.68 27.66 -12.90
C ASN A 472 13.56 26.13 -12.78
N LEU A 473 12.64 25.61 -11.95
CA LEU A 473 12.44 24.19 -11.75
C LEU A 473 12.11 23.48 -13.07
N ARG A 474 12.90 22.46 -13.42
CA ARG A 474 12.70 21.54 -14.55
C ARG A 474 12.27 20.18 -14.02
N SER A 475 11.64 19.37 -14.86
CA SER A 475 11.32 17.98 -14.53
C SER A 475 11.37 17.05 -15.76
N ASN A 476 11.61 15.76 -15.51
CA ASN A 476 11.47 14.67 -16.49
C ASN A 476 10.30 13.70 -16.13
N GLY A 477 9.36 14.15 -15.30
CA GLY A 477 8.22 13.36 -14.82
C GLY A 477 8.42 12.75 -13.43
N ASN A 478 9.65 12.35 -13.06
CA ASN A 478 9.98 11.92 -11.70
C ASN A 478 10.82 13.00 -10.99
N VAL A 479 12.05 13.20 -11.46
CA VAL A 479 12.96 14.17 -10.88
C VAL A 479 12.45 15.59 -11.13
N GLN A 480 12.51 16.44 -10.11
CA GLN A 480 12.30 17.88 -10.22
C GLN A 480 13.57 18.60 -9.74
N ALA A 481 14.19 19.42 -10.57
CA ALA A 481 15.49 20.03 -10.26
C ALA A 481 15.56 21.52 -10.67
N GLY A 482 16.14 22.36 -9.82
CA GLY A 482 16.21 23.81 -10.00
C GLY A 482 17.24 24.50 -9.10
N LEU A 483 17.44 25.80 -9.29
CA LEU A 483 18.47 26.60 -8.61
C LEU A 483 17.83 27.78 -7.85
N TYR A 484 18.10 27.89 -6.55
CA TYR A 484 17.84 29.13 -5.80
C TYR A 484 19.04 30.08 -5.87
N GLU A 485 18.81 31.34 -5.48
CA GLU A 485 19.84 32.37 -5.23
C GLU A 485 20.89 32.46 -6.35
N ASP A 486 20.44 32.70 -7.57
CA ASP A 486 21.28 32.86 -8.77
C ASP A 486 22.29 31.73 -9.00
N GLY A 487 21.95 30.50 -8.60
CA GLY A 487 22.78 29.30 -8.79
C GLY A 487 23.54 28.82 -7.55
N ARG A 488 23.43 29.52 -6.40
CA ARG A 488 24.17 29.13 -5.18
C ARG A 488 23.67 27.85 -4.52
N ILE A 489 22.38 27.54 -4.64
CA ILE A 489 21.77 26.36 -4.04
C ILE A 489 21.09 25.54 -5.13
N ALA A 490 21.58 24.33 -5.36
CA ALA A 490 20.90 23.34 -6.19
C ALA A 490 19.83 22.60 -5.36
N TYR A 491 18.64 22.44 -5.91
CA TYR A 491 17.56 21.66 -5.31
C TYR A 491 17.12 20.57 -6.28
N ILE A 492 17.01 19.33 -5.77
CA ILE A 492 16.63 18.15 -6.51
C ILE A 492 15.63 17.36 -5.66
N ARG A 493 14.45 17.09 -6.18
CA ARG A 493 13.42 16.25 -5.55
C ARG A 493 13.19 15.00 -6.37
N ILE A 494 13.08 13.85 -5.71
CA ILE A 494 12.95 12.54 -6.36
C ILE A 494 11.86 11.71 -5.66
N PRO A 495 10.64 11.66 -6.23
CA PRO A 495 9.54 10.84 -5.73
C PRO A 495 9.75 9.32 -5.84
N ASP A 496 10.35 8.81 -6.91
CA ASP A 496 10.55 7.37 -7.12
C ASP A 496 12.04 7.02 -7.29
N LEU A 497 12.48 5.98 -6.59
CA LEU A 497 13.85 5.44 -6.56
C LEU A 497 13.88 3.98 -7.05
N SER A 498 12.91 3.54 -7.86
CA SER A 498 12.88 2.21 -8.48
C SER A 498 13.97 2.02 -9.57
N GLU A 499 14.32 0.76 -9.87
CA GLU A 499 15.39 0.44 -10.84
C GLU A 499 15.03 0.90 -12.27
N GLU A 500 13.75 0.82 -12.64
CA GLU A 500 13.21 1.25 -13.93
C GLU A 500 13.48 2.74 -14.21
N ARG A 501 13.52 3.57 -13.17
CA ARG A 501 13.81 5.00 -13.27
C ARG A 501 15.28 5.32 -13.56
N ILE A 502 16.21 4.38 -13.37
CA ILE A 502 17.66 4.63 -13.54
C ILE A 502 17.98 5.10 -14.96
N GLY A 503 17.35 4.53 -15.99
CA GLY A 503 17.55 4.95 -17.37
C GLY A 503 17.05 6.38 -17.63
N PRO A 504 15.74 6.64 -17.48
CA PRO A 504 15.13 7.95 -17.73
C PRO A 504 15.70 9.11 -16.90
N ASP A 505 16.14 8.85 -15.66
CA ASP A 505 16.58 9.90 -14.74
C ASP A 505 18.08 10.19 -14.83
N ARG A 506 18.89 9.25 -15.32
CA ARG A 506 20.36 9.40 -15.43
C ARG A 506 20.76 10.59 -16.28
N GLU A 507 20.21 10.72 -17.49
CA GLU A 507 20.59 11.83 -18.38
C GLU A 507 20.17 13.18 -17.80
N PHE A 508 18.97 13.27 -17.23
CA PHE A 508 18.44 14.47 -16.62
C PHE A 508 19.26 14.92 -15.39
N LEU A 509 19.58 14.00 -14.47
CA LEU A 509 20.38 14.30 -13.28
C LEU A 509 21.81 14.67 -13.65
N LEU A 510 22.48 13.92 -14.55
CA LEU A 510 23.85 14.24 -14.99
C LEU A 510 23.93 15.56 -15.77
N ASP A 511 22.89 15.94 -16.52
CA ASP A 511 22.82 17.27 -17.14
C ASP A 511 22.60 18.38 -16.10
N PHE A 512 21.69 18.18 -15.16
CA PHE A 512 21.46 19.14 -14.08
C PHE A 512 22.69 19.33 -13.18
N TYR A 513 23.41 18.25 -12.81
CA TYR A 513 24.65 18.36 -12.04
C TYR A 513 25.74 19.19 -12.75
N ARG A 514 25.79 19.15 -14.10
CA ARG A 514 26.69 20.02 -14.88
C ARG A 514 26.24 21.48 -14.90
N GLN A 515 24.93 21.74 -14.94
CA GLN A 515 24.38 23.10 -14.86
C GLN A 515 24.54 23.72 -13.46
N ALA A 516 24.47 22.89 -12.42
CA ALA A 516 24.68 23.27 -11.03
C ALA A 516 26.17 23.32 -10.61
N ALA A 517 27.12 23.15 -11.54
CA ALA A 517 28.55 23.17 -11.23
C ALA A 517 28.97 24.50 -10.58
N GLY A 518 29.43 24.44 -9.33
CA GLY A 518 29.78 25.62 -8.53
C GLY A 518 28.71 26.07 -7.54
N ALA A 519 27.56 25.38 -7.46
CA ALA A 519 26.61 25.57 -6.37
C ALA A 519 27.30 25.29 -5.01
N GLN A 520 27.06 26.17 -4.04
CA GLN A 520 27.66 26.09 -2.70
C GLN A 520 26.93 25.09 -1.80
N SER A 521 25.65 24.85 -2.07
CA SER A 521 24.81 23.86 -1.39
C SER A 521 24.00 23.04 -2.40
N VAL A 522 23.74 21.79 -2.07
CA VAL A 522 22.94 20.85 -2.86
C VAL A 522 21.92 20.21 -1.92
N ILE A 523 20.64 20.37 -2.21
CA ILE A 523 19.52 19.82 -1.46
C ILE A 523 18.95 18.64 -2.24
N LEU A 524 18.99 17.46 -1.64
CA LEU A 524 18.33 16.25 -2.12
C LEU A 524 17.06 16.03 -1.29
N ASP A 525 15.89 16.11 -1.91
CA ASP A 525 14.58 15.99 -1.28
C ASP A 525 13.96 14.62 -1.58
N LEU A 526 14.03 13.72 -0.59
CA LEU A 526 13.45 12.38 -0.60
C LEU A 526 12.22 12.30 0.33
N CYS A 527 11.57 13.43 0.64
CA CYS A 527 10.38 13.43 1.49
C CYS A 527 9.21 12.76 0.75
N GLY A 528 8.76 11.61 1.24
CA GLY A 528 7.70 10.79 0.67
C GLY A 528 8.12 9.97 -0.55
N SER A 529 9.41 9.65 -0.72
CA SER A 529 9.87 8.90 -1.90
C SER A 529 9.71 7.37 -1.77
N THR A 530 9.20 6.73 -2.82
CA THR A 530 9.06 5.27 -2.97
C THR A 530 10.30 4.62 -3.58
N GLY A 531 10.32 3.28 -3.63
CA GLY A 531 11.33 2.49 -4.30
C GLY A 531 12.42 1.92 -3.39
N ASP A 532 13.11 0.91 -3.91
CA ASP A 532 14.08 0.09 -3.17
C ASP A 532 15.44 -0.12 -3.86
N SER A 533 15.64 0.37 -5.08
CA SER A 533 16.92 0.23 -5.79
C SER A 533 18.05 0.95 -5.08
N ARG A 534 19.09 0.19 -4.74
CA ARG A 534 20.35 0.74 -4.22
C ARG A 534 21.21 1.30 -5.36
N GLU A 535 21.06 0.75 -6.55
CA GLU A 535 21.77 1.08 -7.79
C GLU A 535 21.38 2.48 -8.27
N TYR A 536 20.11 2.88 -8.09
CA TYR A 536 19.66 4.26 -8.30
C TYR A 536 20.38 5.21 -7.32
N VAL A 537 20.39 4.90 -6.02
CA VAL A 537 21.01 5.74 -4.98
C VAL A 537 22.52 5.84 -5.19
N ASP A 538 23.21 4.71 -5.34
CA ASP A 538 24.65 4.63 -5.56
C ASP A 538 25.05 5.33 -6.85
N GLY A 539 24.39 5.02 -7.96
CA GLY A 539 24.76 5.50 -9.30
C GLY A 539 24.37 6.94 -9.61
N LEU A 540 23.24 7.43 -9.07
CA LEU A 540 22.68 8.74 -9.43
C LEU A 540 22.70 9.77 -8.30
N LEU A 541 22.81 9.36 -7.02
CA LEU A 541 22.84 10.28 -5.87
C LEU A 541 24.21 10.33 -5.19
N LEU A 542 24.83 9.18 -4.91
CA LEU A 542 26.11 9.12 -4.22
C LEU A 542 27.29 9.34 -5.18
N ALA A 543 27.49 8.46 -6.16
CA ALA A 543 28.64 8.47 -7.06
C ALA A 543 28.85 9.81 -7.81
N PRO A 544 27.79 10.54 -8.26
CA PRO A 544 27.98 11.84 -8.92
C PRO A 544 28.32 12.99 -7.96
N ASN A 545 28.15 12.82 -6.64
CA ASN A 545 28.31 13.89 -5.64
C ASN A 545 29.49 13.66 -4.68
N ILE A 546 30.33 12.65 -4.92
CA ILE A 546 31.54 12.34 -4.14
C ILE A 546 32.81 12.56 -4.98
N ARG A 547 33.91 12.93 -4.33
CA ARG A 547 35.24 13.12 -4.97
C ARG A 547 36.25 12.04 -4.63
N GLU A 548 36.01 11.32 -3.54
CA GLU A 548 36.79 10.19 -3.07
C GLU A 548 35.83 9.03 -2.75
N PRO A 549 36.28 7.76 -2.71
CA PRO A 549 35.39 6.62 -2.53
C PRO A 549 34.70 6.63 -1.17
N LEU A 550 33.37 6.78 -1.18
CA LEU A 550 32.57 6.80 0.05
C LEU A 550 32.49 5.39 0.62
N THR A 551 33.11 5.17 1.77
CA THR A 551 33.20 3.83 2.40
C THR A 551 32.51 3.83 3.77
N LEU A 552 31.39 3.11 3.88
CA LEU A 552 30.72 2.84 5.14
C LEU A 552 31.04 1.43 5.61
N ARG A 553 31.69 1.32 6.78
CA ARG A 553 31.90 0.06 7.49
C ARG A 553 30.87 -0.09 8.61
N TYR A 554 30.28 -1.26 8.75
CA TYR A 554 29.30 -1.52 9.79
C TYR A 554 29.36 -2.98 10.25
N TRP A 555 29.00 -3.22 11.50
CA TRP A 555 28.93 -4.57 12.04
C TRP A 555 27.52 -5.11 11.87
N GLN A 556 27.41 -6.29 11.29
CA GLN A 556 26.17 -7.05 11.32
C GLN A 556 26.31 -8.12 12.40
N LEU A 557 25.47 -8.06 13.44
CA LEU A 557 25.44 -9.06 14.50
C LEU A 557 24.23 -9.96 14.36
N SER A 558 24.37 -11.23 14.73
CA SER A 558 23.26 -12.18 14.73
C SER A 558 23.38 -13.17 15.89
N ARG A 559 22.26 -13.84 16.14
CA ARG A 559 22.11 -14.91 17.11
C ARG A 559 22.09 -16.21 16.30
N ALA A 560 23.14 -17.02 16.41
CA ALA A 560 23.24 -18.32 15.72
C ALA A 560 22.38 -19.40 16.40
N GLY A 561 21.09 -19.12 16.56
CA GLY A 561 20.09 -20.12 16.90
C GLY A 561 19.78 -21.01 15.68
N GLU A 562 18.93 -22.02 15.89
CA GLU A 562 18.62 -23.02 14.86
C GLU A 562 18.05 -22.40 13.58
N GLN A 563 17.18 -21.39 13.70
CA GLN A 563 16.49 -20.80 12.56
C GLN A 563 17.41 -19.88 11.75
N ASN A 564 18.17 -19.01 12.39
CA ASN A 564 19.14 -18.13 11.69
C ASN A 564 20.25 -18.94 11.03
N SER A 565 20.64 -20.09 11.59
CA SER A 565 21.63 -20.99 11.00
C SER A 565 21.16 -21.68 9.71
N LYS A 566 19.86 -21.60 9.37
CA LYS A 566 19.37 -22.00 8.05
C LYS A 566 19.78 -20.95 7.01
N PHE A 567 19.51 -19.68 7.29
CA PHE A 567 19.75 -18.54 6.38
C PHE A 567 21.22 -18.11 6.29
N PHE A 568 21.95 -18.11 7.41
CA PHE A 568 23.36 -17.70 7.48
C PHE A 568 24.30 -18.88 7.69
N ASP A 569 25.48 -18.81 7.07
CA ASP A 569 26.56 -19.75 7.33
C ASP A 569 27.51 -19.20 8.38
N PHE A 570 27.27 -19.53 9.65
CA PHE A 570 28.15 -19.13 10.76
C PHE A 570 29.49 -19.90 10.79
N SER A 571 29.75 -20.81 9.86
CA SER A 571 31.08 -21.40 9.66
C SER A 571 31.98 -20.61 8.71
N ASP A 572 31.43 -19.63 7.98
CA ASP A 572 32.19 -18.66 7.18
C ASP A 572 33.09 -17.81 8.11
N PRO A 573 34.42 -17.77 7.90
CA PRO A 573 35.36 -16.95 8.69
C PRO A 573 35.07 -15.43 8.72
N ALA A 574 34.18 -14.93 7.86
CA ALA A 574 33.63 -13.58 7.96
C ALA A 574 32.81 -13.38 9.24
N TRP A 575 32.06 -14.40 9.68
CA TRP A 575 31.35 -14.41 10.96
C TRP A 575 32.31 -14.81 12.08
N ARG A 576 32.48 -13.91 13.05
CA ARG A 576 33.35 -14.11 14.22
C ARG A 576 32.52 -14.16 15.50
N PRO A 577 32.90 -14.95 16.51
CA PRO A 577 32.26 -14.90 17.82
C PRO A 577 32.29 -13.48 18.40
N VAL A 578 31.16 -12.97 18.92
CA VAL A 578 31.10 -11.59 19.46
C VAL A 578 32.05 -11.41 20.67
N SER A 579 32.39 -12.50 21.36
CA SER A 579 33.41 -12.55 22.41
C SER A 579 34.82 -12.15 21.96
N GLU A 580 35.11 -12.22 20.66
CA GLU A 580 36.41 -11.84 20.07
C GLU A 580 36.45 -10.37 19.63
N LEU A 581 35.31 -9.67 19.63
CA LEU A 581 35.26 -8.26 19.22
C LEU A 581 35.76 -7.31 20.33
N PRO A 582 36.42 -6.20 19.96
CA PRO A 582 36.77 -5.14 20.92
C PRO A 582 35.52 -4.60 21.62
N ARG A 583 35.56 -4.46 22.95
CA ARG A 583 34.44 -4.04 23.82
C ARG A 583 33.97 -2.57 23.66
N LEU A 584 34.22 -1.93 22.52
CA LEU A 584 34.36 -0.46 22.43
C LEU A 584 33.16 0.32 21.85
N PHE A 585 32.09 -0.35 21.39
CA PHE A 585 30.93 0.32 20.79
C PHE A 585 29.60 -0.34 21.19
N TRP A 586 29.08 -0.07 22.40
CA TRP A 586 27.76 -0.61 22.80
C TRP A 586 26.96 0.33 23.72
N PRO A 587 26.08 1.20 23.18
CA PRO A 587 25.24 2.06 24.01
C PRO A 587 24.09 1.26 24.65
N GLY A 588 24.04 1.23 25.98
CA GLY A 588 22.78 1.10 26.73
C GLY A 588 22.19 -0.30 27.00
N GLY A 589 22.95 -1.41 26.88
CA GLY A 589 22.37 -2.72 27.23
C GLY A 589 23.28 -3.96 27.16
N GLY A 590 24.49 -3.84 26.61
CA GLY A 590 25.40 -4.97 26.38
C GLY A 590 25.03 -5.86 25.18
N ILE A 591 26.00 -6.64 24.71
CA ILE A 591 25.88 -7.64 23.62
C ILE A 591 25.06 -8.90 24.02
N GLY A 592 24.15 -8.77 24.99
CA GLY A 592 23.49 -9.90 25.66
C GLY A 592 22.62 -10.71 24.70
N GLY A 593 23.10 -11.90 24.31
CA GLY A 593 22.38 -12.85 23.46
C GLY A 593 22.85 -12.92 22.00
N PHE A 594 23.74 -12.03 21.55
CA PHE A 594 24.42 -12.17 20.26
C PHE A 594 25.53 -13.20 20.35
N THR A 595 25.69 -14.02 19.30
CA THR A 595 26.76 -15.05 19.28
C THR A 595 27.79 -14.79 18.20
N HIS A 596 27.39 -14.28 17.02
CA HIS A 596 28.30 -13.97 15.93
C HIS A 596 28.12 -12.54 15.40
N ALA A 597 29.20 -12.02 14.82
CA ALA A 597 29.22 -10.73 14.14
C ALA A 597 30.18 -10.77 12.94
N ARG A 598 29.84 -10.08 11.86
CA ARG A 598 30.72 -9.85 10.71
C ARG A 598 30.86 -8.36 10.42
N LEU A 599 32.04 -7.96 9.96
CA LEU A 599 32.29 -6.60 9.48
C LEU A 599 31.93 -6.55 8.00
N LEU A 600 30.96 -5.71 7.65
CA LEU A 600 30.58 -5.43 6.28
C LEU A 600 31.13 -4.08 5.85
N GLU A 601 31.48 -3.97 4.57
CA GLU A 601 31.90 -2.74 3.92
C GLU A 601 30.97 -2.47 2.73
N ARG A 602 30.43 -1.25 2.66
CA ARG A 602 29.76 -0.71 1.49
C ARG A 602 30.57 0.46 0.97
N ARG A 603 30.89 0.43 -0.32
CA ARG A 603 31.81 1.37 -0.95
C ARG A 603 31.25 1.82 -2.29
N VAL A 604 31.16 3.14 -2.48
CA VAL A 604 30.70 3.77 -3.72
C VAL A 604 31.87 4.55 -4.33
N GLU A 605 32.14 4.30 -5.61
CA GLU A 605 33.21 4.98 -6.37
C GLU A 605 32.69 6.29 -7.01
N PRO A 606 33.52 7.35 -7.12
CA PRO A 606 33.14 8.58 -7.82
C PRO A 606 32.86 8.37 -9.32
N ALA A 607 31.80 9.01 -9.83
CA ALA A 607 31.39 8.95 -11.24
C ALA A 607 31.46 10.30 -11.98
N GLY A 608 31.72 11.40 -11.28
CA GLY A 608 31.80 12.76 -11.84
C GLY A 608 31.91 13.80 -10.73
N PRO A 609 32.20 15.09 -11.05
CA PRO A 609 32.51 16.10 -10.03
C PRO A 609 31.30 16.63 -9.25
N GLY A 610 30.07 16.36 -9.72
CA GLY A 610 28.83 16.91 -9.18
C GLY A 610 28.76 18.44 -9.20
N PRO A 611 27.80 19.03 -8.47
CA PRO A 611 27.77 20.47 -8.20
C PRO A 611 28.96 20.91 -7.32
N GLY A 612 29.40 20.02 -6.41
CA GLY A 612 30.60 20.19 -5.59
C GLY A 612 30.43 20.97 -4.28
N GLY A 613 29.21 21.40 -3.94
CA GLY A 613 28.85 22.09 -2.70
C GLY A 613 28.54 21.16 -1.52
N ARG A 614 28.13 21.74 -0.39
CA ARG A 614 27.66 21.00 0.79
C ARG A 614 26.34 20.29 0.50
N LEU A 615 26.25 19.00 0.82
CA LEU A 615 25.03 18.21 0.61
C LEU A 615 24.11 18.28 1.85
N TYR A 616 22.83 18.44 1.57
CA TYR A 616 21.73 18.38 2.51
C TYR A 616 20.73 17.34 2.01
N LEU A 617 20.33 16.42 2.87
CA LEU A 617 19.33 15.39 2.53
C LEU A 617 18.08 15.62 3.36
N LEU A 618 16.91 15.67 2.72
CA LEU A 618 15.63 15.89 3.36
C LEU A 618 14.84 14.58 3.50
N THR A 619 14.32 14.31 4.70
CA THR A 619 13.51 13.11 4.99
C THR A 619 12.27 13.46 5.80
N ASP A 620 11.18 12.73 5.58
CA ASP A 620 9.89 12.94 6.27
C ASP A 620 9.40 11.69 7.04
N GLY A 621 10.28 10.72 7.24
CA GLY A 621 9.96 9.49 7.99
C GLY A 621 9.22 8.43 7.18
N ARG A 622 8.67 8.79 6.01
CA ARG A 622 7.81 7.93 5.18
C ARG A 622 8.53 7.26 4.00
N GLY A 623 9.72 7.75 3.64
CA GLY A 623 10.49 7.22 2.51
C GLY A 623 10.83 5.73 2.64
N GLU A 624 10.81 5.02 1.51
CA GLU A 624 10.94 3.57 1.45
C GLU A 624 12.40 3.07 1.57
N ARG A 625 12.71 1.88 1.05
CA ARG A 625 13.98 1.18 1.32
C ARG A 625 15.19 1.93 0.74
N ALA A 626 15.07 2.45 -0.47
CA ALA A 626 16.13 3.23 -1.12
C ALA A 626 16.40 4.56 -0.39
N ALA A 627 15.34 5.27 0.03
CA ALA A 627 15.45 6.53 0.76
C ALA A 627 16.15 6.35 2.14
N ARG A 628 15.78 5.27 2.85
CA ARG A 628 16.43 4.86 4.11
C ARG A 628 17.89 4.48 3.92
N TYR A 629 18.21 3.79 2.82
CA TYR A 629 19.59 3.48 2.44
C TYR A 629 20.41 4.75 2.16
N ALA A 630 19.87 5.67 1.35
CA ALA A 630 20.50 6.97 1.06
C ALA A 630 20.79 7.76 2.34
N ALA A 631 19.80 7.89 3.24
CA ALA A 631 19.96 8.57 4.53
C ALA A 631 21.03 7.92 5.41
N THR A 632 21.09 6.59 5.43
CA THR A 632 22.09 5.85 6.21
C THR A 632 23.50 6.02 5.64
N MET A 633 23.68 5.88 4.32
CA MET A 633 24.98 6.06 3.64
C MET A 633 25.48 7.50 3.75
N MET A 634 24.65 8.48 3.40
CA MET A 634 25.06 9.88 3.38
C MET A 634 25.40 10.42 4.77
N LYS A 635 24.62 10.05 5.79
CA LYS A 635 24.90 10.49 7.17
C LYS A 635 26.13 9.80 7.76
N ASN A 636 26.18 8.45 7.75
CA ASN A 636 27.24 7.72 8.44
C ASN A 636 28.57 7.71 7.66
N GLY A 637 28.53 8.00 6.36
CA GLY A 637 29.71 8.32 5.56
C GLY A 637 30.16 9.78 5.64
N GLY A 638 29.48 10.63 6.42
CA GLY A 638 29.86 12.05 6.61
C GLY A 638 29.65 12.95 5.38
N LEU A 639 28.82 12.54 4.42
CA LEU A 639 28.65 13.19 3.12
C LEU A 639 27.62 14.33 3.17
N ALA A 640 26.50 14.17 3.89
CA ALA A 640 25.41 15.14 3.92
C ALA A 640 24.89 15.42 5.33
N THR A 641 24.41 16.65 5.54
CA THR A 641 23.61 17.00 6.72
C THR A 641 22.18 16.52 6.52
N LEU A 642 21.68 15.65 7.40
CA LEU A 642 20.33 15.09 7.30
C LEU A 642 19.32 15.99 8.06
N ILE A 643 18.28 16.44 7.37
CA ILE A 643 17.30 17.41 7.90
C ILE A 643 15.89 16.85 7.72
N GLY A 644 15.08 16.89 8.79
CA GLY A 644 13.69 16.43 8.73
C GLY A 644 13.31 15.53 9.89
N THR A 645 12.40 14.58 9.66
CA THR A 645 12.12 13.51 10.63
C THR A 645 12.95 12.28 10.32
N CYS A 646 13.22 11.47 11.36
CA CYS A 646 13.95 10.22 11.23
C CYS A 646 13.22 9.28 10.27
N PRO A 647 13.87 8.79 9.19
CA PRO A 647 13.34 7.67 8.41
C PRO A 647 12.99 6.51 9.32
N ALA A 648 11.94 5.75 8.97
CA ALA A 648 11.71 4.45 9.58
C ALA A 648 12.99 3.60 9.51
N SER A 649 13.12 2.63 10.41
CA SER A 649 14.34 1.84 10.56
C SER A 649 14.83 1.19 9.26
N GLY A 650 16.15 1.13 9.09
CA GLY A 650 16.82 0.30 8.07
C GLY A 650 17.48 1.01 6.89
N GLY A 651 17.61 0.27 5.79
CA GLY A 651 18.25 0.65 4.51
C GLY A 651 19.45 -0.23 4.14
N LEU A 652 20.20 -0.73 5.14
CA LEU A 652 21.40 -1.58 4.93
C LEU A 652 21.12 -3.08 5.06
N GLU A 653 19.93 -3.48 5.49
CA GLU A 653 19.62 -4.88 5.78
C GLU A 653 19.70 -5.81 4.57
N GLU A 654 19.84 -7.10 4.87
CA GLU A 654 19.54 -8.21 3.96
C GLU A 654 18.03 -8.53 3.97
N GLU A 655 17.59 -9.43 3.09
CA GLU A 655 16.19 -9.87 3.09
C GLU A 655 15.80 -10.51 4.44
N PRO A 656 14.64 -10.16 5.04
CA PRO A 656 14.21 -10.75 6.30
C PRO A 656 14.14 -12.28 6.24
N ALA A 657 14.69 -12.92 7.28
CA ALA A 657 14.51 -14.33 7.54
C ALA A 657 13.03 -14.66 7.78
N ALA A 658 12.68 -15.93 7.67
CA ALA A 658 11.32 -16.42 7.83
C ALA A 658 11.26 -17.68 8.70
N LEU A 659 10.13 -17.89 9.35
CA LEU A 659 9.72 -19.10 10.05
C LEU A 659 8.36 -19.51 9.51
N ALA A 660 8.20 -20.76 9.08
CA ALA A 660 6.87 -21.35 8.93
C ALA A 660 6.48 -21.96 10.28
N LEU A 661 5.30 -21.62 10.80
CA LEU A 661 4.79 -22.17 12.04
C LEU A 661 4.43 -23.67 11.83
N PRO A 662 4.84 -24.58 12.74
CA PRO A 662 4.87 -26.02 12.49
C PRO A 662 3.52 -26.68 12.22
N GLN A 663 2.42 -26.13 12.74
CA GLN A 663 1.06 -26.64 12.57
C GLN A 663 0.33 -25.85 11.48
N SER A 664 0.20 -24.53 11.62
CA SER A 664 -0.57 -23.70 10.68
C SER A 664 0.10 -23.45 9.33
N GLY A 665 1.41 -23.64 9.22
CA GLY A 665 2.20 -23.30 8.03
C GLY A 665 2.30 -21.80 7.72
N TRP A 666 1.73 -20.93 8.57
CA TRP A 666 1.81 -19.47 8.38
C TRP A 666 3.24 -18.98 8.53
N ILE A 667 3.59 -17.94 7.78
CA ILE A 667 4.97 -17.46 7.70
C ILE A 667 5.12 -16.18 8.52
N VAL A 668 6.01 -16.24 9.52
CA VAL A 668 6.47 -15.08 10.29
C VAL A 668 7.83 -14.64 9.77
N ARG A 669 7.95 -13.38 9.35
CA ARG A 669 9.21 -12.76 8.90
C ARG A 669 9.84 -11.94 10.01
N TYR A 670 11.18 -11.87 10.04
CA TYR A 670 11.93 -11.00 10.95
C TYR A 670 13.35 -10.70 10.42
N SER A 671 13.92 -9.55 10.80
CA SER A 671 15.34 -9.25 10.61
C SER A 671 16.17 -10.15 11.52
N ALA A 672 16.86 -11.14 10.93
CA ALA A 672 17.76 -12.05 11.65
C ALA A 672 19.08 -11.39 12.08
N ASP A 673 19.34 -10.19 11.59
CA ASP A 673 20.52 -9.39 11.85
C ASP A 673 20.23 -8.11 12.64
N TYR A 674 21.27 -7.59 13.28
CA TYR A 674 21.34 -6.32 13.98
C TYR A 674 22.46 -5.50 13.39
N THR A 675 22.11 -4.55 12.52
CA THR A 675 23.08 -3.72 11.81
C THR A 675 23.50 -2.53 12.68
N LEU A 676 24.72 -2.62 13.23
CA LEU A 676 25.38 -1.64 14.10
C LEU A 676 26.29 -0.72 13.27
N LEU A 677 25.94 0.56 13.25
CA LEU A 677 26.64 1.62 12.54
C LEU A 677 27.90 2.10 13.30
N PRO A 678 28.85 2.82 12.65
CA PRO A 678 30.07 3.34 13.29
C PRO A 678 29.86 4.14 14.58
N ASN A 679 28.74 4.84 14.68
CA ASN A 679 28.36 5.63 15.85
C ASN A 679 27.77 4.79 17.01
N GLY A 680 27.78 3.46 16.90
CA GLY A 680 27.21 2.53 17.88
C GLY A 680 25.68 2.45 17.87
N SER A 681 24.99 3.13 16.96
CA SER A 681 23.53 3.02 16.81
C SER A 681 23.14 1.84 15.91
N CYS A 682 21.93 1.31 16.10
CA CYS A 682 21.39 0.24 15.28
C CYS A 682 20.46 0.81 14.20
N SER A 683 20.72 0.51 12.93
CA SER A 683 19.92 1.02 11.81
C SER A 683 18.46 0.55 11.88
N ASN A 684 18.24 -0.70 12.28
CA ASN A 684 16.94 -1.36 12.39
C ASN A 684 16.10 -0.90 13.60
N LEU A 685 16.68 -0.14 14.55
CA LEU A 685 15.98 0.40 15.72
C LEU A 685 15.87 1.93 15.71
N SER A 686 16.90 2.60 15.20
CA SER A 686 17.05 4.05 15.38
C SER A 686 17.05 4.83 14.07
N GLY A 687 17.09 4.15 12.92
CA GLY A 687 17.16 4.77 11.60
C GLY A 687 18.38 5.67 11.42
N ALA A 688 18.39 6.43 10.32
CA ALA A 688 19.30 7.55 10.17
C ALA A 688 18.72 8.77 10.91
N ARG A 689 19.05 8.94 12.20
CA ARG A 689 18.59 10.12 12.96
C ARG A 689 19.01 11.42 12.26
N PRO A 690 18.12 12.39 12.04
CA PRO A 690 18.49 13.66 11.40
C PRO A 690 19.48 14.44 12.27
N ASP A 691 20.38 15.18 11.64
CA ASP A 691 21.26 16.16 12.31
C ASP A 691 20.45 17.39 12.74
N VAL A 692 19.46 17.79 11.92
CA VAL A 692 18.47 18.80 12.25
C VAL A 692 17.10 18.15 12.28
N ALA A 693 16.67 17.74 13.47
CA ALA A 693 15.35 17.17 13.68
C ALA A 693 14.26 18.24 13.50
N VAL A 694 13.31 17.96 12.62
CA VAL A 694 12.17 18.83 12.31
C VAL A 694 10.92 18.26 12.97
N ASP A 695 10.18 19.12 13.68
CA ASP A 695 8.82 18.83 14.08
C ASP A 695 7.90 19.07 12.87
N PRO A 696 7.30 18.02 12.27
CA PRO A 696 6.49 18.13 11.07
C PRO A 696 5.14 18.83 11.30
N ALA A 697 4.86 19.25 12.53
CA ALA A 697 3.74 20.13 12.88
C ALA A 697 4.15 21.60 13.05
N LYS A 698 5.42 21.97 12.84
CA LYS A 698 5.94 23.34 13.00
C LYS A 698 6.74 23.88 11.81
N GLU A 699 7.65 23.09 11.25
CA GLU A 699 8.50 23.47 10.11
C GLU A 699 8.52 22.34 9.07
N THR A 700 8.75 22.64 7.80
CA THR A 700 8.99 21.61 6.77
C THR A 700 10.48 21.31 6.64
N PRO A 701 10.89 20.09 6.24
CA PRO A 701 12.31 19.77 6.02
C PRO A 701 13.02 20.76 5.08
N LEU A 702 12.33 21.25 4.04
CA LEU A 702 12.87 22.24 3.11
C LEU A 702 13.00 23.63 3.74
N ALA A 703 12.02 24.10 4.53
CA ALA A 703 12.15 25.36 5.27
C ALA A 703 13.32 25.31 6.27
N ALA A 704 13.42 24.23 7.04
CA ALA A 704 14.52 24.01 7.97
C ALA A 704 15.89 24.00 7.26
N CYS A 705 15.97 23.36 6.09
CA CYS A 705 17.20 23.31 5.30
C CYS A 705 17.61 24.68 4.74
N LEU A 706 16.70 25.44 4.13
CA LEU A 706 17.01 26.78 3.62
C LEU A 706 17.43 27.73 4.75
N ARG A 707 16.78 27.63 5.92
CA ARG A 707 17.19 28.36 7.12
C ARG A 707 18.61 27.99 7.56
N VAL A 708 18.92 26.70 7.70
CA VAL A 708 20.25 26.18 8.08
C VAL A 708 21.35 26.63 7.09
N ILE A 709 21.05 26.67 5.79
CA ILE A 709 21.96 27.20 4.77
C ILE A 709 22.18 28.71 4.98
N SER A 710 21.11 29.49 5.18
CA SER A 710 21.19 30.94 5.38
C SER A 710 21.93 31.36 6.67
N GLU A 711 21.84 30.55 7.71
CA GLU A 711 22.52 30.75 9.01
C GLU A 711 24.01 30.36 8.96
N GLY A 712 24.50 29.77 7.86
CA GLY A 712 25.88 29.27 7.70
C GLY A 712 26.20 28.03 8.55
N GLY A 713 25.22 27.50 9.28
CA GLY A 713 25.33 26.45 10.28
C GLY A 713 25.53 25.07 9.67
N GLY A 714 26.78 24.71 9.37
CA GLY A 714 27.15 23.38 8.85
C GLY A 714 28.51 22.90 9.34
N GLY A 715 28.92 23.31 10.54
CA GLY A 715 30.12 22.79 11.19
C GLY A 715 29.78 21.49 11.92
N PHE A 716 30.48 20.40 11.59
CA PHE A 716 30.52 19.23 12.47
C PHE A 716 31.03 19.66 13.85
N PRO A 717 30.41 19.21 14.97
CA PRO A 717 31.16 19.14 16.23
C PRO A 717 32.35 18.20 16.02
N GLN A 718 33.54 18.62 16.48
CA GLN A 718 34.76 17.80 16.49
C GLN A 718 34.65 16.63 17.46
#